data_AF-A0A679F994-F1
#
_entry.id   AF-A0A679F994-F1
#
_cell.length_a   1.000
_cell.length_b   1.000
_cell.length_c   1.000
_cell.angle_alpha   90.00
_cell.angle_beta   90.00
_cell.angle_gamma   90.00
#
_symmetry.space_group_name_H-M   'P 1'
#
loop_
_entity.id
_entity.type
_entity.pdbx_description
1 polymer ?
#
loop_
_entity_poly.entity_id
_entity_poly.type
_entity_poly.pdbx_seq_one_letter_code
_entity_poly.pdbx_strand_id
1 'polypeptide(L)'
;MTEPVEPAAEAGAVQRGRGPSAPGAEARPWHSLAVEEVLESFSTDRNGLAPAEADLRLVAYGPNSLPTAKPRGALRRLLSQFHDLLIYILLAAAVLAALLAHFVDAAVILLVVALNAIIGFIQEGRAEKALDAIKGMIEPSASVLRGGHRVTVRADRVVPGDIVLLEAGDRVPADLRLVRARNLKIEEAVLTGESVAVEKGIAPVDAAAALGDRASMAYSGTFVVAGQGIGVVAATGLSTELGRISALLGAVEPLTTPLVRQMSRFARQLTIVILSVSAVVFAFATGIRSYPWTEAFMTVVGLAVAAIPEGLPAVMTITLAIGVQRMAARNAIIRRLPAVETLGSVSVICSDKTGTLTRNEMIAQTAVTSAGAVEATGVGYEPKGALLREGRAFDAAEDPVMRKLALAALLCNDAAVRRSGANWIVDGDPMEGALVCFAAKAGHEIDATREWFARVDEIPFDSRRRFMATLHRGDENEAVAYVKGAPERVLEMCASQQGPRGTEPLDKSYWSATVESLAREGQRVIALAAKDAADMDEIAAADVESGLSLLGVIGLIDPPRVEAIAAIEECASAGVGVKMITGDHAATASAIAQRVGLSHHDAVVTGERLSELSGEAFERVARETTVFARTTPEHKLRLVEALQSQGHVVAMTGDGVNDAPALKRADVGVAMGRKGTEAAKEAAEMVLADDNFASIVAAVGEGRTVYDNLKKVIGWTLPTNGGEALAIIGAILVGFTLPMTPLQILWINMVTAVGLGLTLAFEPTEPDVMRRSPRAANEPVLSGFLIWRVVLVSLLYVVGAFGLFFWAEERGLPTEEARTIVVNAIVIMGIFYLFSIRRPFAASFPWTGLLEAPAVIIGVVAITIAQILFTYAPFMQKMFDTRPMSLLEGAAAIGVGVGLYLVLELEKFIQRRIRARQVAASDVTTTAPSRAREARPTSLYRERPFWRRAVGAVAIAAIAAGLLYWGLRERPSSFAGVVNTTGVVDALTSEPMLARASGVAEAVYCARGDKVKAGQLCAKIDPAAYRAMVARRTAELAEATARLERNENHLARAKTTLQRARGEAGRGAASRRTIAAPSAALERATARVAQSEAEVARRKAALGAAETALASTEVVSPVDGAIVSRNVEVGGEVDAGATLFRIAADLATMRVAVEVSATDAERIEVGDVVSLKVEAFPDRAFEGRVTQIADAPAERGGGEIIVTVSNPDLVLTPGMEAMVEIMVR
;
A
#
# COMPACT_ATOMS: atom_id res chain seq x y z
N MET A 1 53.92 52.14 -30.95
CA MET A 1 55.04 52.54 -30.09
C MET A 1 54.87 51.83 -28.75
N THR A 2 55.92 51.19 -28.26
CA THR A 2 56.26 50.96 -26.83
C THR A 2 55.16 50.62 -25.81
N GLU A 3 55.25 49.39 -25.30
CA GLU A 3 55.00 48.93 -23.90
C GLU A 3 55.40 49.94 -22.79
N PRO A 4 54.95 49.85 -21.51
CA PRO A 4 54.88 48.62 -20.66
C PRO A 4 53.66 48.52 -19.68
N VAL A 5 53.43 47.51 -18.81
CA VAL A 5 53.80 46.07 -18.62
C VAL A 5 52.81 45.48 -17.58
N GLU A 6 52.56 44.15 -17.59
CA GLU A 6 51.80 43.44 -16.51
C GLU A 6 52.44 42.06 -16.21
N PRO A 7 52.58 41.60 -14.94
CA PRO A 7 53.32 40.38 -14.60
C PRO A 7 52.45 39.11 -14.47
N ALA A 8 53.08 37.98 -14.81
CA ALA A 8 52.51 36.64 -14.99
C ALA A 8 52.15 35.84 -13.72
N ALA A 9 51.36 34.78 -13.92
CA ALA A 9 51.54 33.49 -13.22
C ALA A 9 51.09 32.30 -14.10
N GLU A 10 52.05 31.47 -14.52
CA GLU A 10 51.82 30.13 -15.12
C GLU A 10 51.49 29.11 -13.99
N ALA A 11 51.08 27.84 -14.20
CA ALA A 11 51.28 26.93 -15.34
C ALA A 11 50.28 25.74 -15.34
N GLY A 12 50.30 24.91 -16.39
CA GLY A 12 49.98 23.48 -16.25
C GLY A 12 48.72 22.91 -16.92
N ALA A 13 48.39 23.30 -18.16
CA ALA A 13 47.30 22.66 -18.92
C ALA A 13 47.72 21.28 -19.48
N VAL A 14 47.24 20.18 -18.86
CA VAL A 14 47.38 18.83 -19.40
C VAL A 14 46.41 18.60 -20.56
N GLN A 15 46.91 18.13 -21.70
CA GLN A 15 46.10 17.76 -22.86
C GLN A 15 45.05 16.70 -22.48
N ARG A 16 43.76 17.08 -22.51
CA ARG A 16 42.67 16.11 -22.49
C ARG A 16 42.59 15.43 -23.84
N GLY A 17 42.90 14.13 -23.89
CA GLY A 17 42.74 13.32 -25.09
C GLY A 17 41.30 13.40 -25.62
N ARG A 18 41.15 13.50 -26.94
CA ARG A 18 39.85 13.48 -27.61
C ARG A 18 39.17 12.13 -27.34
N GLY A 19 38.03 12.14 -26.66
CA GLY A 19 37.12 10.99 -26.67
C GLY A 19 36.58 10.77 -28.10
N PRO A 20 36.41 9.53 -28.55
CA PRO A 20 35.91 9.26 -29.89
C PRO A 20 34.39 9.42 -29.96
N SER A 21 33.91 10.47 -30.63
CA SER A 21 32.53 10.53 -31.14
C SER A 21 32.41 11.40 -32.39
N ALA A 22 32.27 10.74 -33.54
CA ALA A 22 31.77 11.27 -34.80
C ALA A 22 31.25 10.09 -35.66
N PRO A 23 30.20 10.28 -36.49
CA PRO A 23 29.54 9.17 -37.18
C PRO A 23 30.36 8.67 -38.38
N GLY A 24 30.37 7.36 -38.61
CA GLY A 24 30.99 6.74 -39.80
C GLY A 24 32.16 5.78 -39.55
N ALA A 25 32.52 5.50 -38.29
CA ALA A 25 33.29 4.29 -38.01
C ALA A 25 32.36 3.09 -38.23
N GLU A 26 32.59 2.31 -39.30
CA GLU A 26 31.89 1.04 -39.51
C GLU A 26 32.01 0.19 -38.25
N ALA A 27 30.86 -0.19 -37.69
CA ALA A 27 30.83 -1.06 -36.53
C ALA A 27 31.50 -2.38 -36.93
N ARG A 28 32.62 -2.71 -36.28
CA ARG A 28 33.39 -3.93 -36.56
C ARG A 28 32.41 -5.11 -36.63
N PRO A 29 32.35 -5.90 -37.73
CA PRO A 29 31.28 -6.86 -37.96
C PRO A 29 31.49 -8.10 -37.08
N TRP A 30 31.19 -7.98 -35.78
CA TRP A 30 31.40 -9.03 -34.79
C TRP A 30 30.73 -10.35 -35.18
N HIS A 31 29.60 -10.28 -35.90
CA HIS A 31 28.87 -11.44 -36.42
C HIS A 31 29.65 -12.26 -37.46
N SER A 32 30.59 -11.66 -38.18
CA SER A 32 31.39 -12.30 -39.24
C SER A 32 32.77 -12.75 -38.79
N LEU A 33 33.13 -12.56 -37.52
CA LEU A 33 34.42 -13.00 -36.95
C LEU A 33 34.29 -14.35 -36.25
N ALA A 34 35.40 -15.08 -36.19
CA ALA A 34 35.50 -16.30 -35.38
C ALA A 34 35.45 -15.96 -33.88
N VAL A 35 34.99 -16.91 -33.05
CA VAL A 35 34.81 -16.67 -31.60
C VAL A 35 36.14 -16.32 -30.93
N GLU A 36 37.21 -17.02 -31.33
CA GLU A 36 38.58 -16.85 -30.85
C GLU A 36 39.11 -15.44 -31.15
N GLU A 37 38.92 -14.94 -32.37
CA GLU A 37 39.34 -13.59 -32.79
C GLU A 37 38.62 -12.49 -31.97
N VAL A 38 37.35 -12.70 -31.64
CA VAL A 38 36.58 -11.76 -30.80
C VAL A 38 37.10 -11.77 -29.37
N LEU A 39 37.36 -12.95 -28.79
CA LEU A 39 37.94 -13.10 -27.45
C LEU A 39 39.32 -12.41 -27.35
N GLU A 40 40.20 -12.64 -28.32
CA GLU A 40 41.51 -11.95 -28.42
C GLU A 40 41.35 -10.43 -28.55
N SER A 41 40.41 -9.96 -29.39
CA SER A 41 40.21 -8.52 -29.61
C SER A 41 39.75 -7.75 -28.36
N PHE A 42 39.08 -8.43 -27.41
CA PHE A 42 38.68 -7.89 -26.12
C PHE A 42 39.63 -8.26 -24.99
N SER A 43 40.73 -8.97 -25.28
CA SER A 43 41.67 -9.52 -24.30
C SER A 43 40.96 -10.23 -23.14
N THR A 44 39.99 -11.09 -23.46
CA THR A 44 39.16 -11.82 -22.50
C THR A 44 39.21 -13.32 -22.80
N ASP A 45 39.00 -14.16 -21.78
CA ASP A 45 39.00 -15.61 -21.94
C ASP A 45 37.59 -16.20 -21.76
N ARG A 46 37.45 -17.53 -21.88
CA ARG A 46 36.18 -18.23 -21.67
C ARG A 46 35.75 -18.31 -20.18
N ASN A 47 36.62 -17.91 -19.24
CA ASN A 47 36.36 -17.84 -17.79
C ASN A 47 35.92 -16.42 -17.35
N GLY A 48 36.00 -15.45 -18.25
CA GLY A 48 35.51 -14.09 -18.10
C GLY A 48 36.41 -13.15 -17.29
N LEU A 49 36.12 -11.85 -17.39
CA LEU A 49 36.99 -10.78 -16.90
C LEU A 49 37.30 -10.89 -15.40
N ALA A 50 38.51 -10.49 -15.02
CA ALA A 50 38.84 -10.25 -13.62
C ALA A 50 37.99 -9.06 -13.08
N PRO A 51 37.47 -9.11 -11.84
CA PRO A 51 36.59 -8.07 -11.31
C PRO A 51 37.15 -6.63 -11.39
N ALA A 52 38.46 -6.46 -11.17
CA ALA A 52 39.13 -5.16 -11.26
C ALA A 52 39.23 -4.62 -12.70
N GLU A 53 39.34 -5.51 -13.70
CA GLU A 53 39.36 -5.13 -15.13
C GLU A 53 37.96 -4.68 -15.58
N ALA A 54 36.91 -5.36 -15.11
CA ALA A 54 35.53 -4.95 -15.39
C ALA A 54 35.21 -3.54 -14.85
N ASP A 55 35.67 -3.20 -13.64
CA ASP A 55 35.50 -1.85 -13.08
C ASP A 55 36.32 -0.79 -13.84
N LEU A 56 37.52 -1.12 -14.34
CA LEU A 56 38.29 -0.22 -15.21
C LEU A 56 37.58 0.04 -16.54
N ARG A 57 37.03 -0.99 -17.16
CA ARG A 57 36.25 -0.87 -18.41
C ARG A 57 34.96 -0.10 -18.20
N LEU A 58 34.31 -0.21 -17.04
CA LEU A 58 33.11 0.57 -16.72
C LEU A 58 33.39 2.09 -16.68
N VAL A 59 34.59 2.49 -16.24
CA VAL A 59 35.04 3.89 -16.30
C VAL A 59 35.38 4.32 -17.73
N ALA A 60 35.95 3.43 -18.55
CA ALA A 60 36.40 3.75 -19.91
C ALA A 60 35.25 3.80 -20.94
N TYR A 61 34.33 2.85 -20.91
CA TYR A 61 33.20 2.74 -21.84
C TYR A 61 31.91 3.39 -21.32
N GLY A 62 31.84 3.69 -20.02
CA GLY A 62 30.62 4.14 -19.35
C GLY A 62 29.66 2.98 -19.04
N PRO A 63 28.54 3.29 -18.36
CA PRO A 63 27.52 2.29 -18.03
C PRO A 63 26.80 1.78 -19.28
N ASN A 64 26.42 0.50 -19.26
CA ASN A 64 25.59 -0.11 -20.29
C ASN A 64 24.12 0.29 -20.12
N SER A 65 23.81 1.53 -20.48
CA SER A 65 22.45 2.07 -20.49
C SER A 65 22.23 2.99 -21.69
N LEU A 66 20.97 3.12 -22.10
CA LEU A 66 20.59 4.13 -23.10
C LEU A 66 20.47 5.50 -22.42
N PRO A 67 20.81 6.61 -23.10
CA PRO A 67 20.67 7.93 -22.51
C PRO A 67 19.20 8.20 -22.23
N THR A 68 18.85 8.37 -20.97
CA THR A 68 17.53 8.85 -20.60
C THR A 68 17.35 10.27 -21.14
N ALA A 69 16.12 10.60 -21.56
CA ALA A 69 15.81 11.96 -21.99
C ALA A 69 16.20 12.93 -20.87
N LYS A 70 17.04 13.93 -21.19
CA LYS A 70 17.55 14.87 -20.18
C LYS A 70 16.36 15.47 -19.42
N PRO A 71 16.31 15.38 -18.07
CA PRO A 71 15.22 15.94 -17.29
C PRO A 71 15.10 17.44 -17.61
N ARG A 72 13.86 17.94 -17.63
CA ARG A 72 13.61 19.35 -17.93
C ARG A 72 14.39 20.21 -16.92
N GLY A 73 15.33 21.01 -17.41
CA GLY A 73 16.14 21.89 -16.55
C GLY A 73 15.25 22.79 -15.69
N ALA A 74 15.68 23.08 -14.47
CA ALA A 74 14.87 23.78 -13.45
C ALA A 74 14.20 25.05 -14.00
N LEU A 75 14.91 25.85 -14.80
CA LEU A 75 14.36 27.05 -15.45
C LEU A 75 13.22 26.73 -16.42
N ARG A 76 13.34 25.69 -17.25
CA ARG A 76 12.28 25.29 -18.19
C ARG A 76 11.04 24.78 -17.45
N ARG A 77 11.22 24.10 -16.32
CA ARG A 77 10.13 23.66 -15.44
C ARG A 77 9.41 24.83 -14.78
N LEU A 78 10.16 25.79 -14.24
CA LEU A 78 9.61 27.01 -13.68
C LEU A 78 8.82 27.78 -14.74
N LEU A 79 9.37 27.95 -15.94
CA LEU A 79 8.68 28.62 -17.05
C LEU A 79 7.41 27.87 -17.51
N SER A 80 7.38 26.53 -17.46
CA SER A 80 6.15 25.79 -17.76
C SER A 80 5.03 25.97 -16.73
N GLN A 81 5.34 26.39 -15.49
CA GLN A 81 4.29 26.75 -14.52
C GLN A 81 3.52 28.02 -14.95
N PHE A 82 4.05 28.85 -15.85
CA PHE A 82 3.35 30.00 -16.43
C PHE A 82 2.63 29.67 -17.76
N HIS A 83 2.73 28.44 -18.26
CA HIS A 83 2.13 28.03 -19.53
C HIS A 83 0.71 27.47 -19.33
N ASP A 84 -0.14 28.27 -18.70
CA ASP A 84 -1.56 28.00 -18.51
C ASP A 84 -2.40 29.18 -19.03
N LEU A 85 -3.53 28.88 -19.68
CA LEU A 85 -4.44 29.87 -20.26
C LEU A 85 -4.91 30.92 -19.24
N LEU A 86 -5.03 30.52 -17.98
CA LEU A 86 -5.63 31.30 -16.90
C LEU A 86 -4.59 32.19 -16.24
N ILE A 87 -3.34 31.71 -16.14
CA ILE A 87 -2.19 32.54 -15.83
C ILE A 87 -2.00 33.61 -16.93
N TYR A 88 -2.24 33.29 -18.20
CA TYR A 88 -2.26 34.32 -19.26
C TYR A 88 -3.38 35.35 -19.09
N ILE A 89 -4.57 34.96 -18.62
CA ILE A 89 -5.65 35.90 -18.29
C ILE A 89 -5.28 36.79 -17.08
N LEU A 90 -4.71 36.21 -16.02
CA LEU A 90 -4.21 36.94 -14.85
C LEU A 90 -3.09 37.92 -15.21
N LEU A 91 -2.13 37.51 -16.04
CA LEU A 91 -1.06 38.38 -16.54
C LEU A 91 -1.62 39.51 -17.41
N ALA A 92 -2.61 39.22 -18.27
CA ALA A 92 -3.30 40.25 -19.05
C ALA A 92 -4.09 41.23 -18.16
N ALA A 93 -4.74 40.74 -17.10
CA ALA A 93 -5.43 41.58 -16.12
C ALA A 93 -4.47 42.45 -15.30
N ALA A 94 -3.30 41.92 -14.90
CA ALA A 94 -2.26 42.71 -14.24
C ALA A 94 -1.70 43.80 -15.17
N VAL A 95 -1.48 43.51 -16.45
CA VAL A 95 -1.08 44.51 -17.44
C VAL A 95 -2.16 45.57 -17.62
N LEU A 96 -3.44 45.19 -17.72
CA LEU A 96 -4.53 46.15 -17.85
C LEU A 96 -4.69 47.03 -16.59
N ALA A 97 -4.59 46.45 -15.40
CA ALA A 97 -4.59 47.19 -14.14
C ALA A 97 -3.44 48.22 -14.08
N ALA A 98 -2.23 47.83 -14.49
CA ALA A 98 -1.10 48.75 -14.58
C ALA A 98 -1.32 49.89 -15.60
N LEU A 99 -1.92 49.60 -16.76
CA LEU A 99 -2.29 50.61 -17.77
C LEU A 99 -3.36 51.59 -17.26
N LEU A 100 -4.24 51.14 -16.37
CA LEU A 100 -5.26 51.95 -15.70
C LEU A 100 -4.71 52.66 -14.42
N ALA A 101 -3.39 52.66 -14.21
CA ALA A 101 -2.70 53.21 -13.03
C ALA A 101 -3.02 52.52 -11.67
N HIS A 102 -3.67 51.35 -11.70
CA HIS A 102 -3.88 50.47 -10.53
C HIS A 102 -2.63 49.64 -10.22
N PHE A 103 -1.53 50.31 -9.89
CA PHE A 103 -0.22 49.67 -9.68
C PHE A 103 -0.19 48.67 -8.52
N VAL A 104 -1.01 48.89 -7.47
CA VAL A 104 -1.10 47.97 -6.33
C VAL A 104 -1.76 46.66 -6.77
N ASP A 105 -2.91 46.73 -7.42
CA ASP A 105 -3.65 45.55 -7.90
C ASP A 105 -2.81 44.73 -8.88
N ALA A 106 -2.15 45.40 -9.83
CA ALA A 106 -1.21 44.78 -10.77
C ALA A 106 -0.05 44.06 -10.06
N ALA A 107 0.55 44.70 -9.04
CA ALA A 107 1.67 44.12 -8.29
C ALA A 107 1.25 42.91 -7.45
N VAL A 108 0.06 42.94 -6.81
CA VAL A 108 -0.45 41.81 -6.02
C VAL A 108 -0.82 40.62 -6.92
N ILE A 109 -1.44 40.85 -8.09
CA ILE A 109 -1.70 39.78 -9.07
C ILE A 109 -0.38 39.12 -9.51
N LEU A 110 0.62 39.91 -9.90
CA LEU A 110 1.95 39.39 -10.30
C LEU A 110 2.62 38.62 -9.16
N LEU A 111 2.52 39.10 -7.91
CA LEU A 111 3.08 38.43 -6.74
C LEU A 111 2.45 37.07 -6.51
N VAL A 112 1.11 36.93 -6.56
CA VAL A 112 0.48 35.62 -6.32
C VAL A 112 0.69 34.68 -7.51
N VAL A 113 0.67 35.16 -8.76
CA VAL A 113 1.07 34.33 -9.91
C VAL A 113 2.50 33.78 -9.74
N ALA A 114 3.44 34.61 -9.27
CA ALA A 114 4.80 34.16 -8.97
C ALA A 114 4.86 33.17 -7.79
N LEU A 115 4.13 33.42 -6.69
CA LEU A 115 4.06 32.51 -5.55
C LEU A 115 3.47 31.16 -5.94
N ASN A 116 2.37 31.14 -6.71
CA ASN A 116 1.75 29.91 -7.19
C ASN A 116 2.71 29.12 -8.10
N ALA A 117 3.39 29.79 -9.03
CA ALA A 117 4.41 29.15 -9.87
C ALA A 117 5.60 28.57 -9.06
N ILE A 118 6.04 29.26 -7.99
CA ILE A 118 7.09 28.76 -7.08
C ILE A 118 6.60 27.54 -6.29
N ILE A 119 5.38 27.60 -5.74
CA ILE A 119 4.77 26.51 -4.97
C ILE A 119 4.57 25.28 -5.88
N GLY A 120 4.02 25.47 -7.08
CA GLY A 120 3.86 24.43 -8.11
C GLY A 120 5.20 23.80 -8.52
N PHE A 121 6.23 24.61 -8.77
CA PHE A 121 7.59 24.12 -9.04
C PHE A 121 8.18 23.28 -7.89
N ILE A 122 7.98 23.68 -6.63
CA ILE A 122 8.44 22.93 -5.45
C ILE A 122 7.64 21.63 -5.30
N GLN A 123 6.32 21.68 -5.49
CA GLN A 123 5.41 20.54 -5.41
C GLN A 123 5.75 19.46 -6.47
N GLU A 124 5.83 19.86 -7.74
CA GLU A 124 6.24 19.00 -8.85
C GLU A 124 7.66 18.47 -8.63
N GLY A 125 8.58 19.29 -8.10
CA GLY A 125 9.95 18.90 -7.77
C GLY A 125 10.06 17.85 -6.66
N ARG A 126 9.12 17.83 -5.70
CA ARG A 126 9.04 16.78 -4.68
C ARG A 126 8.41 15.51 -5.23
N ALA A 127 7.35 15.62 -6.02
CA ALA A 127 6.69 14.47 -6.65
C ALA A 127 7.64 13.75 -7.62
N GLU A 128 8.38 14.46 -8.47
CA GLU A 128 9.33 13.86 -9.40
C GLU A 128 10.48 13.14 -8.66
N LYS A 129 11.06 13.74 -7.63
CA LYS A 129 12.09 13.09 -6.78
C LYS A 129 11.57 11.83 -6.08
N ALA A 130 10.32 11.86 -5.61
CA ALA A 130 9.66 10.70 -5.00
C ALA A 130 9.53 9.54 -6.00
N LEU A 131 9.23 9.84 -7.26
CA LEU A 131 9.11 8.85 -8.34
C LEU A 131 10.47 8.35 -8.84
N ASP A 132 11.47 9.22 -8.96
CA ASP A 132 12.83 8.85 -9.40
C ASP A 132 13.52 7.91 -8.41
N ALA A 133 13.30 8.08 -7.11
CA ALA A 133 13.83 7.18 -6.07
C ALA A 133 13.33 5.73 -6.22
N ILE A 134 12.19 5.51 -6.88
CA ILE A 134 11.56 4.19 -7.05
C ILE A 134 12.03 3.52 -8.35
N LYS A 135 12.36 4.30 -9.38
CA LYS A 135 12.89 3.77 -10.67
C LYS A 135 14.15 2.92 -10.48
N GLY A 136 15.02 3.29 -9.54
CA GLY A 136 16.25 2.54 -9.20
C GLY A 136 16.03 1.20 -8.47
N MET A 137 14.79 0.81 -8.19
CA MET A 137 14.47 -0.47 -7.54
C MET A 137 14.19 -1.61 -8.53
N ILE A 138 14.13 -1.31 -9.84
CA ILE A 138 13.70 -2.24 -10.90
C ILE A 138 14.72 -2.27 -12.05
N GLU A 139 16.00 -2.08 -11.74
CA GLU A 139 17.05 -2.07 -12.76
C GLU A 139 17.39 -3.52 -13.18
N PRO A 140 17.39 -3.84 -14.50
CA PRO A 140 17.62 -5.20 -14.97
C PRO A 140 18.96 -5.79 -14.49
N SER A 141 18.98 -7.10 -14.30
CA SER A 141 20.20 -7.83 -13.93
C SER A 141 20.70 -8.72 -15.08
N ALA A 142 21.98 -9.09 -15.02
CA ALA A 142 22.66 -9.93 -15.99
C ALA A 142 23.53 -10.96 -15.25
N SER A 143 23.55 -12.21 -15.71
CA SER A 143 24.46 -13.22 -15.20
C SER A 143 25.76 -13.20 -16.01
N VAL A 144 26.87 -12.89 -15.35
CA VAL A 144 28.21 -12.83 -15.98
C VAL A 144 29.16 -13.82 -15.34
N LEU A 145 30.13 -14.29 -16.12
CA LEU A 145 31.28 -15.01 -15.61
C LEU A 145 32.40 -14.00 -15.35
N ARG A 146 32.88 -13.91 -14.10
CA ARG A 146 34.00 -13.04 -13.73
C ARG A 146 34.95 -13.78 -12.81
N GLY A 147 36.22 -13.92 -13.22
CA GLY A 147 37.22 -14.72 -12.51
C GLY A 147 36.84 -16.20 -12.36
N GLY A 148 36.18 -16.78 -13.37
CA GLY A 148 35.75 -18.19 -13.36
C GLY A 148 34.48 -18.50 -12.57
N HIS A 149 33.87 -17.52 -11.88
CA HIS A 149 32.65 -17.71 -11.10
C HIS A 149 31.44 -17.02 -11.75
N ARG A 150 30.26 -17.66 -11.68
CA ARG A 150 28.97 -17.06 -12.10
C ARG A 150 28.57 -16.02 -11.06
N VAL A 151 28.42 -14.77 -11.48
CA VAL A 151 28.06 -13.62 -10.63
C VAL A 151 26.91 -12.86 -11.30
N THR A 152 25.85 -12.57 -10.56
CA THR A 152 24.78 -11.69 -11.03
C THR A 152 25.16 -10.24 -10.77
N VAL A 153 25.16 -9.42 -11.82
CA VAL A 153 25.44 -7.98 -11.78
C VAL A 153 24.24 -7.20 -12.32
N ARG A 154 24.17 -5.89 -12.04
CA ARG A 154 23.23 -5.01 -12.74
C ARG A 154 23.62 -4.90 -14.21
N ALA A 155 22.64 -4.83 -15.11
CA ALA A 155 22.85 -4.72 -16.55
C ALA A 155 23.68 -3.48 -16.95
N ASP A 156 23.59 -2.38 -16.18
CA ASP A 156 24.36 -1.16 -16.40
C ASP A 156 25.86 -1.29 -16.06
N ARG A 157 26.25 -2.32 -15.30
CA ARG A 157 27.65 -2.67 -14.98
C ARG A 157 28.24 -3.78 -15.86
N VAL A 158 27.53 -4.19 -16.90
CA VAL A 158 28.04 -5.05 -17.97
C VAL A 158 28.92 -4.22 -18.90
N VAL A 159 30.09 -4.74 -19.28
CA VAL A 159 31.10 -4.01 -20.06
C VAL A 159 31.59 -4.83 -21.27
N PRO A 160 32.13 -4.19 -22.33
CA PRO A 160 32.70 -4.91 -23.47
C PRO A 160 33.78 -5.92 -23.05
N GLY A 161 33.64 -7.16 -23.51
CA GLY A 161 34.48 -8.30 -23.13
C GLY A 161 34.04 -9.09 -21.89
N ASP A 162 32.97 -8.70 -21.17
CA ASP A 162 32.33 -9.61 -20.20
C ASP A 162 31.82 -10.87 -20.93
N ILE A 163 31.84 -12.01 -20.22
CA ILE A 163 31.17 -13.24 -20.66
C ILE A 163 29.81 -13.30 -19.99
N VAL A 164 28.74 -13.18 -20.76
CA VAL A 164 27.34 -13.25 -20.31
C VAL A 164 26.81 -14.66 -20.52
N LEU A 165 26.13 -15.19 -19.50
CA LEU A 165 25.34 -16.42 -19.60
C LEU A 165 23.89 -16.04 -19.89
N LEU A 166 23.26 -16.79 -20.80
CA LEU A 166 21.86 -16.61 -21.20
C LEU A 166 21.09 -17.91 -20.97
N GLU A 167 19.98 -17.80 -20.26
CA GLU A 167 19.00 -18.86 -20.01
C GLU A 167 17.61 -18.40 -20.49
N ALA A 168 16.66 -19.33 -20.66
CA ALA A 168 15.31 -19.00 -21.13
C ALA A 168 14.61 -18.01 -20.17
N GLY A 169 14.19 -16.87 -20.72
CA GLY A 169 13.60 -15.74 -20.00
C GLY A 169 14.54 -14.61 -19.60
N ASP A 170 15.84 -14.76 -19.85
CA ASP A 170 16.75 -13.64 -19.74
C ASP A 170 16.46 -12.59 -20.81
N ARG A 171 16.53 -11.32 -20.40
CA ARG A 171 16.69 -10.19 -21.31
C ARG A 171 18.16 -10.11 -21.68
N VAL A 172 18.46 -10.17 -22.97
CA VAL A 172 19.83 -10.02 -23.46
C VAL A 172 20.33 -8.61 -23.08
N PRO A 173 21.39 -8.46 -22.25
CA PRO A 173 21.68 -7.20 -21.58
C PRO A 173 22.46 -6.21 -22.44
N ALA A 174 23.17 -6.70 -23.45
CA ALA A 174 24.08 -5.99 -24.33
C ALA A 174 24.18 -6.77 -25.66
N ASP A 175 24.77 -6.21 -26.72
CA ASP A 175 24.96 -7.00 -27.94
C ASP A 175 26.10 -8.01 -27.72
N LEU A 176 25.79 -9.29 -27.87
CA LEU A 176 26.69 -10.41 -27.59
C LEU A 176 27.07 -11.17 -28.86
N ARG A 177 28.34 -11.54 -28.97
CA ARG A 177 28.80 -12.57 -29.91
C ARG A 177 28.75 -13.93 -29.23
N LEU A 178 27.99 -14.88 -29.79
CA LEU A 178 27.76 -16.18 -29.14
C LEU A 178 28.99 -17.10 -29.23
N VAL A 179 29.49 -17.49 -28.05
CA VAL A 179 30.59 -18.45 -27.81
C VAL A 179 30.05 -19.88 -27.76
N ARG A 180 28.83 -20.05 -27.26
CA ARG A 180 28.12 -21.33 -27.13
C ARG A 180 26.62 -21.09 -27.26
N ALA A 181 25.94 -21.95 -28.02
CA ALA A 181 24.49 -22.00 -28.12
C ALA A 181 24.03 -23.46 -28.03
N ARG A 182 22.95 -23.74 -27.29
CA ARG A 182 22.29 -25.05 -27.21
C ARG A 182 20.79 -24.84 -27.30
N ASN A 183 20.20 -25.20 -28.43
CA ASN A 183 18.78 -24.98 -28.77
C ASN A 183 18.32 -23.53 -28.49
N LEU A 184 19.24 -22.57 -28.62
CA LEU A 184 19.03 -21.18 -28.22
C LEU A 184 18.10 -20.50 -29.22
N LYS A 185 16.96 -20.01 -28.74
CA LYS A 185 15.99 -19.26 -29.55
C LYS A 185 15.71 -17.92 -28.89
N ILE A 186 15.76 -16.85 -29.68
CA ILE A 186 15.63 -15.46 -29.19
C ILE A 186 14.53 -14.77 -29.99
N GLU A 187 13.63 -14.06 -29.30
CA GLU A 187 12.61 -13.23 -29.93
C GLU A 187 13.20 -11.85 -30.24
N GLU A 188 13.37 -11.55 -31.53
CA GLU A 188 14.05 -10.33 -32.01
C GLU A 188 13.08 -9.32 -32.63
N ALA A 189 11.77 -9.51 -32.43
CA ALA A 189 10.68 -8.69 -32.95
C ALA A 189 10.83 -7.18 -32.66
N VAL A 190 11.50 -6.81 -31.55
CA VAL A 190 11.81 -5.43 -31.17
C VAL A 190 12.75 -4.74 -32.17
N LEU A 191 13.54 -5.52 -32.93
CA LEU A 191 14.57 -5.06 -33.86
C LEU A 191 14.25 -5.40 -35.32
N THR A 192 13.67 -6.58 -35.57
CA THR A 192 13.37 -7.07 -36.93
C THR A 192 11.91 -6.86 -37.34
N GLY A 193 11.00 -6.69 -36.38
CA GLY A 193 9.55 -6.72 -36.60
C GLY A 193 8.95 -8.12 -36.77
N GLU A 194 9.78 -9.17 -36.80
CA GLU A 194 9.33 -10.56 -36.99
C GLU A 194 9.04 -11.23 -35.63
N SER A 195 7.80 -11.69 -35.44
CA SER A 195 7.33 -12.29 -34.18
C SER A 195 7.73 -13.76 -33.99
N VAL A 196 8.57 -14.32 -34.86
CA VAL A 196 9.01 -15.72 -34.76
C VAL A 196 10.39 -15.75 -34.09
N ALA A 197 10.56 -16.58 -33.06
CA ALA A 197 11.84 -16.71 -32.36
C ALA A 197 12.92 -17.30 -33.29
N VAL A 198 14.02 -16.56 -33.46
CA VAL A 198 15.13 -16.91 -34.33
C VAL A 198 16.05 -17.90 -33.62
N GLU A 199 16.43 -18.97 -34.32
CA GLU A 199 17.39 -19.97 -33.81
C GLU A 199 18.83 -19.46 -33.95
N LYS A 200 19.62 -19.62 -32.89
CA LYS A 200 20.94 -19.01 -32.75
C LYS A 200 22.06 -20.03 -32.72
N GLY A 201 23.19 -19.66 -33.33
CA GLY A 201 24.38 -20.50 -33.49
C GLY A 201 25.68 -19.77 -33.14
N ILE A 202 26.82 -20.41 -33.42
CA ILE A 202 28.15 -19.85 -33.15
C ILE A 202 28.96 -19.56 -34.42
N ALA A 203 28.57 -20.14 -35.56
CA ALA A 203 29.27 -19.98 -36.84
C ALA A 203 29.28 -18.50 -37.29
N PRO A 204 30.38 -17.99 -37.85
CA PRO A 204 30.41 -16.66 -38.46
C PRO A 204 29.37 -16.56 -39.60
N VAL A 205 28.79 -15.37 -39.78
CA VAL A 205 27.84 -15.07 -40.87
C VAL A 205 28.42 -13.99 -41.78
N ASP A 206 27.87 -13.82 -42.98
CA ASP A 206 28.37 -12.82 -43.94
C ASP A 206 28.41 -11.40 -43.33
N ALA A 207 29.47 -10.64 -43.62
CA ALA A 207 29.60 -9.26 -43.15
C ALA A 207 28.41 -8.38 -43.59
N ALA A 208 27.85 -8.63 -44.77
CA ALA A 208 26.68 -7.94 -45.32
C ALA A 208 25.32 -8.50 -44.86
N ALA A 209 25.29 -9.52 -44.00
CA ALA A 209 24.03 -10.12 -43.51
C ALA A 209 23.10 -9.08 -42.83
N ALA A 210 21.81 -9.17 -43.14
CA ALA A 210 20.78 -8.33 -42.51
C ALA A 210 20.64 -8.67 -41.02
N LEU A 211 20.02 -7.77 -40.24
CA LEU A 211 20.04 -7.87 -38.77
C LEU A 211 19.46 -9.19 -38.24
N GLY A 212 18.36 -9.69 -38.83
CA GLY A 212 17.75 -10.98 -38.46
C GLY A 212 18.57 -12.22 -38.88
N ASP A 213 19.31 -12.14 -39.98
CA ASP A 213 20.13 -13.25 -40.50
C ASP A 213 21.40 -13.50 -39.67
N ARG A 214 21.77 -12.56 -38.79
CA ARG A 214 22.96 -12.63 -37.92
C ARG A 214 22.75 -13.58 -36.74
N ALA A 215 22.49 -14.85 -37.04
CA ALA A 215 22.24 -15.92 -36.05
C ALA A 215 23.41 -16.17 -35.08
N SER A 216 24.59 -15.61 -35.34
CA SER A 216 25.80 -15.69 -34.50
C SER A 216 25.83 -14.66 -33.35
N MET A 217 24.85 -13.75 -33.33
CA MET A 217 24.68 -12.66 -32.36
C MET A 217 23.39 -12.82 -31.55
N ALA A 218 23.39 -12.25 -30.34
CA ALA A 218 22.21 -11.96 -29.53
C ALA A 218 22.19 -10.46 -29.21
N TYR A 219 21.07 -9.77 -29.39
CA TYR A 219 21.00 -8.31 -29.34
C TYR A 219 20.42 -7.73 -28.05
N SER A 220 20.93 -6.59 -27.61
CA SER A 220 20.46 -5.90 -26.41
C SER A 220 18.95 -5.64 -26.44
N GLY A 221 18.25 -6.03 -25.37
CA GLY A 221 16.82 -5.84 -25.21
C GLY A 221 15.92 -6.88 -25.90
N THR A 222 16.47 -7.88 -26.58
CA THR A 222 15.72 -9.07 -27.01
C THR A 222 15.57 -10.06 -25.84
N PHE A 223 14.68 -11.04 -25.99
CA PHE A 223 14.38 -12.02 -24.94
C PHE A 223 14.70 -13.44 -25.40
N VAL A 224 15.33 -14.22 -24.53
CA VAL A 224 15.58 -15.64 -24.77
C VAL A 224 14.28 -16.42 -24.56
N VAL A 225 13.77 -17.05 -25.61
CA VAL A 225 12.52 -17.85 -25.57
C VAL A 225 12.81 -19.28 -25.09
N ALA A 226 13.91 -19.88 -25.55
CA ALA A 226 14.28 -21.25 -25.22
C ALA A 226 15.79 -21.49 -25.32
N GLY A 227 16.25 -22.56 -24.68
CA GLY A 227 17.64 -23.01 -24.72
C GLY A 227 18.59 -22.23 -23.80
N GLN A 228 19.89 -22.40 -24.04
CA GLN A 228 20.96 -21.76 -23.27
C GLN A 228 22.06 -21.22 -24.19
N GLY A 229 22.62 -20.08 -23.81
CA GLY A 229 23.69 -19.39 -24.52
C GLY A 229 24.82 -18.93 -23.60
N ILE A 230 26.02 -18.78 -24.16
CA ILE A 230 27.11 -18.01 -23.57
C ILE A 230 27.64 -17.10 -24.66
N GLY A 231 27.79 -15.80 -24.37
CA GLY A 231 28.25 -14.81 -25.33
C GLY A 231 29.22 -13.80 -24.72
N VAL A 232 30.17 -13.33 -25.52
CA VAL A 232 31.05 -12.22 -25.14
C VAL A 232 30.39 -10.90 -25.54
N VAL A 233 30.40 -9.92 -24.64
CA VAL A 233 29.81 -8.59 -24.87
C VAL A 233 30.61 -7.84 -25.93
N ALA A 234 29.99 -7.60 -27.08
CA ALA A 234 30.58 -6.95 -28.24
C ALA A 234 30.28 -5.44 -28.29
N ALA A 235 29.10 -5.02 -27.82
CA ALA A 235 28.75 -3.59 -27.69
C ALA A 235 27.78 -3.32 -26.53
N THR A 236 27.91 -2.16 -25.91
CA THR A 236 27.08 -1.69 -24.77
C THR A 236 26.46 -0.32 -25.03
N GLY A 237 25.37 -0.01 -24.33
CA GLY A 237 24.70 1.29 -24.36
C GLY A 237 24.34 1.75 -25.77
N LEU A 238 24.68 3.00 -26.12
CA LEU A 238 24.47 3.60 -27.44
C LEU A 238 25.12 2.84 -28.60
N SER A 239 26.15 2.03 -28.34
CA SER A 239 26.88 1.31 -29.40
C SER A 239 26.13 0.06 -29.90
N THR A 240 25.11 -0.39 -29.15
CA THR A 240 24.23 -1.52 -29.52
C THR A 240 23.30 -1.19 -30.68
N GLU A 241 22.80 -2.19 -31.41
CA GLU A 241 21.83 -1.98 -32.49
C GLU A 241 20.53 -1.35 -31.96
N LEU A 242 20.03 -1.80 -30.79
CA LEU A 242 18.89 -1.14 -30.11
C LEU A 242 19.19 0.31 -29.74
N GLY A 243 20.42 0.60 -29.30
CA GLY A 243 20.86 1.95 -28.96
C GLY A 243 20.94 2.90 -30.16
N ARG A 244 21.37 2.39 -31.32
CA ARG A 244 21.35 3.12 -32.60
C ARG A 244 19.93 3.41 -33.06
N ILE A 245 19.04 2.41 -33.04
CA ILE A 245 17.62 2.59 -33.38
C ILE A 245 16.96 3.60 -32.44
N SER A 246 17.24 3.53 -31.14
CA SER A 246 16.72 4.48 -30.15
C SER A 246 17.23 5.92 -30.38
N ALA A 247 18.47 6.09 -30.84
CA ALA A 247 19.00 7.39 -31.22
C ALA A 247 18.36 7.97 -32.50
N LEU A 248 17.90 7.10 -33.42
CA LEU A 248 17.21 7.49 -34.66
C LEU A 248 15.72 7.81 -34.46
N LEU A 249 15.02 7.09 -33.56
CA LEU A 249 13.57 7.24 -33.36
C LEU A 249 13.16 8.48 -32.53
N GLY A 250 14.08 9.07 -31.79
CA GLY A 250 13.80 10.20 -30.90
C GLY A 250 12.93 9.82 -29.68
N ALA A 251 12.57 10.82 -28.87
CA ALA A 251 11.80 10.59 -27.65
C ALA A 251 10.32 10.34 -27.96
N VAL A 252 9.88 9.09 -27.83
CA VAL A 252 8.46 8.69 -27.89
C VAL A 252 7.66 9.39 -26.77
N GLU A 253 6.51 9.96 -27.10
CA GLU A 253 5.66 10.64 -26.11
C GLU A 253 5.06 9.67 -25.08
N PRO A 254 5.03 10.04 -23.77
CA PRO A 254 4.51 9.17 -22.73
C PRO A 254 2.98 9.05 -22.75
N LEU A 255 2.46 7.83 -22.59
CA LEU A 255 1.04 7.54 -22.47
C LEU A 255 0.44 8.09 -21.16
N THR A 256 -0.58 8.93 -21.26
CA THR A 256 -1.32 9.53 -20.13
C THR A 256 -2.34 8.55 -19.50
N THR A 257 -2.53 8.58 -18.17
CA THR A 257 -3.51 7.70 -17.47
C THR A 257 -4.98 8.01 -17.83
N PRO A 258 -5.92 7.06 -17.66
CA PRO A 258 -7.35 7.29 -17.81
C PRO A 258 -7.89 8.41 -16.91
N LEU A 259 -7.55 8.44 -15.62
CA LEU A 259 -7.90 9.52 -14.69
C LEU A 259 -7.37 10.87 -15.17
N VAL A 260 -6.11 10.95 -15.60
CA VAL A 260 -5.53 12.21 -16.13
C VAL A 260 -6.30 12.68 -17.38
N ARG A 261 -6.73 11.76 -18.25
CA ARG A 261 -7.60 12.07 -19.40
C ARG A 261 -9.03 12.46 -18.99
N GLN A 262 -9.60 11.86 -17.94
CA GLN A 262 -10.88 12.27 -17.38
C GLN A 262 -10.77 13.68 -16.78
N MET A 263 -9.72 13.97 -16.01
CA MET A 263 -9.51 15.27 -15.38
C MET A 263 -9.19 16.36 -16.39
N SER A 264 -8.40 16.09 -17.43
CA SER A 264 -8.15 17.04 -18.53
C SER A 264 -9.45 17.40 -19.27
N ARG A 265 -10.35 16.43 -19.48
CA ARG A 265 -11.69 16.71 -20.03
C ARG A 265 -12.54 17.53 -19.06
N PHE A 266 -12.56 17.16 -17.78
CA PHE A 266 -13.31 17.88 -16.74
C PHE A 266 -12.82 19.33 -16.60
N ALA A 267 -11.51 19.55 -16.45
CA ALA A 267 -10.91 20.87 -16.36
C ALA A 267 -11.26 21.72 -17.59
N ARG A 268 -11.11 21.19 -18.81
CA ARG A 268 -11.49 21.91 -20.03
C ARG A 268 -12.98 22.25 -20.07
N GLN A 269 -13.87 21.33 -19.68
CA GLN A 269 -15.30 21.60 -19.60
C GLN A 269 -15.62 22.68 -18.56
N LEU A 270 -15.00 22.61 -17.38
CA LEU A 270 -15.14 23.58 -16.31
C LEU A 270 -14.64 24.96 -16.74
N THR A 271 -13.47 25.07 -17.36
CA THR A 271 -12.96 26.33 -17.93
C THR A 271 -13.92 26.94 -18.96
N ILE A 272 -14.50 26.13 -19.86
CA ILE A 272 -15.49 26.61 -20.84
C ILE A 272 -16.73 27.15 -20.13
N VAL A 273 -17.24 26.47 -19.10
CA VAL A 273 -18.38 26.94 -18.29
C VAL A 273 -18.04 28.25 -17.57
N ILE A 274 -16.88 28.33 -16.91
CA ILE A 274 -16.43 29.52 -16.16
C ILE A 274 -16.28 30.72 -17.09
N LEU A 275 -15.63 30.56 -18.25
CA LEU A 275 -15.50 31.65 -19.22
C LEU A 275 -16.86 32.07 -19.81
N SER A 276 -17.77 31.12 -20.05
CA SER A 276 -19.13 31.43 -20.53
C SER A 276 -19.94 32.21 -19.49
N VAL A 277 -19.92 31.78 -18.22
CA VAL A 277 -20.58 32.49 -17.12
C VAL A 277 -19.95 33.86 -16.90
N SER A 278 -18.62 33.94 -16.94
CA SER A 278 -17.86 35.20 -16.82
C SER A 278 -18.25 36.20 -17.91
N ALA A 279 -18.38 35.77 -19.17
CA ALA A 279 -18.80 36.62 -20.27
C ALA A 279 -20.26 37.10 -20.12
N VAL A 280 -21.17 36.23 -19.68
CA VAL A 280 -22.58 36.60 -19.39
C VAL A 280 -22.67 37.60 -18.24
N VAL A 281 -21.93 37.38 -17.15
CA VAL A 281 -21.88 38.28 -15.99
C VAL A 281 -21.26 39.62 -16.35
N PHE A 282 -20.22 39.65 -17.19
CA PHE A 282 -19.63 40.89 -17.71
C PHE A 282 -20.63 41.70 -18.55
N ALA A 283 -21.34 41.04 -19.47
CA ALA A 283 -22.36 41.67 -20.30
C ALA A 283 -23.54 42.19 -19.47
N PHE A 284 -23.95 41.48 -18.42
CA PHE A 284 -24.96 41.93 -17.46
C PHE A 284 -24.49 43.13 -16.63
N ALA A 285 -23.27 43.07 -16.08
CA ALA A 285 -22.70 44.12 -15.25
C ALA A 285 -22.55 45.45 -16.03
N THR A 286 -22.06 45.38 -17.26
CA THR A 286 -21.87 46.57 -18.11
C THR A 286 -23.17 47.05 -18.76
N GLY A 287 -23.98 46.15 -19.31
CA GLY A 287 -25.17 46.51 -20.11
C GLY A 287 -26.44 46.78 -19.30
N ILE A 288 -26.64 46.13 -18.16
CA ILE A 288 -27.87 46.27 -17.34
C ILE A 288 -27.59 47.00 -16.02
N ARG A 289 -26.48 46.69 -15.35
CA ARG A 289 -26.09 47.35 -14.09
C ARG A 289 -25.33 48.67 -14.29
N SER A 290 -24.94 49.00 -15.52
CA SER A 290 -24.19 50.21 -15.86
C SER A 290 -22.88 50.38 -15.09
N TYR A 291 -22.24 49.28 -14.67
CA TYR A 291 -20.94 49.33 -14.00
C TYR A 291 -19.87 49.84 -14.97
N PRO A 292 -18.88 50.62 -14.51
CA PRO A 292 -17.71 50.95 -15.31
C PRO A 292 -17.08 49.68 -15.88
N TRP A 293 -16.77 49.68 -17.17
CA TRP A 293 -16.27 48.47 -17.86
C TRP A 293 -14.96 47.95 -17.24
N THR A 294 -14.18 48.83 -16.63
CA THR A 294 -12.96 48.52 -15.86
C THR A 294 -13.27 47.74 -14.59
N GLU A 295 -14.20 48.22 -13.77
CA GLU A 295 -14.64 47.56 -12.53
C GLU A 295 -15.34 46.24 -12.81
N ALA A 296 -16.21 46.21 -13.82
CA ALA A 296 -16.86 45.00 -14.30
C ALA A 296 -15.83 43.96 -14.77
N PHE A 297 -14.78 44.38 -15.51
CA PHE A 297 -13.71 43.50 -15.95
C PHE A 297 -12.91 42.93 -14.76
N MET A 298 -12.46 43.77 -13.83
CA MET A 298 -11.70 43.32 -12.66
C MET A 298 -12.51 42.38 -11.76
N THR A 299 -13.80 42.63 -11.60
CA THR A 299 -14.71 41.74 -10.85
C THR A 299 -14.89 40.40 -11.54
N VAL A 300 -15.01 40.39 -12.88
CA VAL A 300 -15.17 39.16 -13.67
C VAL A 300 -13.87 38.36 -13.75
N VAL A 301 -12.70 39.00 -13.75
CA VAL A 301 -11.41 38.30 -13.54
C VAL A 301 -11.39 37.66 -12.15
N GLY A 302 -11.83 38.37 -11.11
CA GLY A 302 -11.99 37.79 -9.76
C GLY A 302 -12.92 36.57 -9.72
N LEU A 303 -14.03 36.61 -10.46
CA LEU A 303 -14.94 35.47 -10.63
C LEU A 303 -14.27 34.28 -11.33
N ALA A 304 -13.53 34.53 -12.41
CA ALA A 304 -12.81 33.48 -13.12
C ALA A 304 -11.79 32.81 -12.19
N VAL A 305 -10.98 33.60 -11.47
CA VAL A 305 -10.00 33.10 -10.49
C VAL A 305 -10.67 32.29 -9.37
N ALA A 306 -11.75 32.81 -8.77
CA ALA A 306 -12.49 32.12 -7.71
C ALA A 306 -12.94 30.72 -8.14
N ALA A 307 -13.47 30.58 -9.36
CA ALA A 307 -14.11 29.36 -9.81
C ALA A 307 -13.14 28.24 -10.23
N ILE A 308 -11.83 28.51 -10.37
CA ILE A 308 -10.89 27.60 -11.01
C ILE A 308 -10.09 26.79 -9.98
N PRO A 309 -10.11 25.45 -10.06
CA PRO A 309 -9.36 24.58 -9.15
C PRO A 309 -7.88 24.44 -9.59
N GLU A 310 -7.11 25.53 -9.56
CA GLU A 310 -5.72 25.59 -10.05
C GLU A 310 -4.80 24.53 -9.42
N GLY A 311 -4.99 24.24 -8.13
CA GLY A 311 -4.19 23.23 -7.42
C GLY A 311 -4.47 21.78 -7.79
N LEU A 312 -5.58 21.48 -8.49
CA LEU A 312 -6.04 20.11 -8.69
C LEU A 312 -5.05 19.22 -9.47
N PRO A 313 -4.43 19.65 -10.60
CA PRO A 313 -3.44 18.84 -11.31
C PRO A 313 -2.20 18.51 -10.48
N ALA A 314 -1.74 19.47 -9.67
CA ALA A 314 -0.60 19.29 -8.79
C ALA A 314 -0.92 18.30 -7.66
N VAL A 315 -2.06 18.48 -6.97
CA VAL A 315 -2.50 17.58 -5.90
C VAL A 315 -2.71 16.16 -6.42
N MET A 316 -3.31 15.95 -7.61
CA MET A 316 -3.42 14.61 -8.21
C MET A 316 -2.06 13.91 -8.35
N THR A 317 -1.07 14.62 -8.88
CA THR A 317 0.28 14.10 -9.08
C THR A 317 0.95 13.73 -7.75
N ILE A 318 0.72 14.54 -6.71
CA ILE A 318 1.22 14.28 -5.36
C ILE A 318 0.54 13.06 -4.74
N THR A 319 -0.80 12.96 -4.79
CA THR A 319 -1.54 11.80 -4.24
C THR A 319 -1.12 10.49 -4.91
N LEU A 320 -0.90 10.50 -6.23
CA LEU A 320 -0.37 9.35 -6.96
C LEU A 320 1.06 9.00 -6.51
N ALA A 321 1.96 9.98 -6.40
CA ALA A 321 3.33 9.75 -5.94
C ALA A 321 3.40 9.18 -4.50
N ILE A 322 2.56 9.69 -3.59
CA ILE A 322 2.41 9.16 -2.21
C ILE A 322 1.90 7.71 -2.25
N GLY A 323 0.90 7.43 -3.08
CA GLY A 323 0.37 6.07 -3.28
C GLY A 323 1.44 5.08 -3.73
N VAL A 324 2.23 5.44 -4.75
CA VAL A 324 3.35 4.62 -5.23
C VAL A 324 4.41 4.41 -4.14
N GLN A 325 4.71 5.42 -3.33
CA GLN A 325 5.62 5.27 -2.18
C GLN A 325 5.08 4.29 -1.12
N ARG A 326 3.79 4.36 -0.78
CA ARG A 326 3.14 3.43 0.16
C ARG A 326 3.12 2.00 -0.37
N MET A 327 2.84 1.81 -1.66
CA MET A 327 2.91 0.51 -2.34
C MET A 327 4.33 -0.08 -2.33
N ALA A 328 5.35 0.72 -2.68
CA ALA A 328 6.74 0.29 -2.68
C ALA A 328 7.24 -0.08 -1.27
N ALA A 329 6.80 0.63 -0.24
CA ALA A 329 7.07 0.28 1.16
C ALA A 329 6.42 -1.05 1.61
N ARG A 330 5.42 -1.54 0.87
CA ARG A 330 4.78 -2.86 1.02
C ARG A 330 5.21 -3.83 -0.11
N ASN A 331 6.44 -3.71 -0.60
CA ASN A 331 7.06 -4.56 -1.64
C ASN A 331 6.40 -4.54 -3.03
N ALA A 332 5.36 -3.72 -3.26
CA ALA A 332 4.67 -3.62 -4.55
C ALA A 332 5.22 -2.44 -5.37
N ILE A 333 6.14 -2.71 -6.30
CA ILE A 333 6.82 -1.67 -7.07
C ILE A 333 6.08 -1.41 -8.39
N ILE A 334 5.53 -0.20 -8.55
CA ILE A 334 4.79 0.20 -9.75
C ILE A 334 5.76 0.65 -10.85
N ARG A 335 5.79 -0.07 -11.98
CA ARG A 335 6.53 0.33 -13.20
C ARG A 335 5.82 1.44 -13.98
N ARG A 336 4.48 1.43 -13.98
CA ARG A 336 3.64 2.32 -14.79
C ARG A 336 2.58 3.02 -13.94
N LEU A 337 2.69 4.35 -13.80
CA LEU A 337 1.75 5.18 -13.01
C LEU A 337 0.24 4.94 -13.29
N PRO A 338 -0.24 4.68 -14.52
CA PRO A 338 -1.64 4.31 -14.76
C PRO A 338 -2.14 3.14 -13.90
N ALA A 339 -1.28 2.19 -13.54
CA ALA A 339 -1.68 0.99 -12.81
C ALA A 339 -2.16 1.26 -11.38
N VAL A 340 -1.72 2.36 -10.75
CA VAL A 340 -2.18 2.78 -9.40
C VAL A 340 -3.70 3.00 -9.38
N GLU A 341 -4.23 3.61 -10.44
CA GLU A 341 -5.65 3.87 -10.62
C GLU A 341 -6.44 2.57 -10.86
N THR A 342 -5.89 1.69 -11.68
CA THR A 342 -6.50 0.42 -12.08
C THR A 342 -6.54 -0.58 -10.92
N LEU A 343 -5.48 -0.65 -10.10
CA LEU A 343 -5.41 -1.43 -8.86
C LEU A 343 -6.60 -1.13 -7.94
N GLY A 344 -6.99 0.14 -7.82
CA GLY A 344 -8.15 0.57 -7.04
C GLY A 344 -9.51 0.09 -7.57
N SER A 345 -9.56 -0.53 -8.75
CA SER A 345 -10.76 -1.11 -9.38
C SER A 345 -10.65 -2.62 -9.66
N VAL A 346 -9.54 -3.28 -9.30
CA VAL A 346 -9.37 -4.72 -9.51
C VAL A 346 -10.51 -5.51 -8.90
N SER A 347 -11.12 -6.36 -9.73
CA SER A 347 -12.30 -7.16 -9.39
C SER A 347 -12.04 -8.67 -9.46
N VAL A 348 -11.03 -9.08 -10.24
CA VAL A 348 -10.55 -10.46 -10.31
C VAL A 348 -9.03 -10.46 -10.29
N ILE A 349 -8.44 -11.34 -9.47
CA ILE A 349 -7.01 -11.62 -9.47
C ILE A 349 -6.80 -13.05 -9.99
N CYS A 350 -6.21 -13.16 -11.17
CA CYS A 350 -5.73 -14.41 -11.72
C CYS A 350 -4.28 -14.63 -11.23
N SER A 351 -4.06 -15.60 -10.35
CA SER A 351 -2.74 -15.89 -9.77
C SER A 351 -2.20 -17.20 -10.31
N ASP A 352 -0.91 -17.24 -10.64
CA ASP A 352 -0.21 -18.52 -10.67
C ASP A 352 -0.15 -19.10 -9.24
N LYS A 353 -0.05 -20.43 -9.14
CA LYS A 353 0.10 -21.16 -7.89
C LYS A 353 1.55 -21.10 -7.40
N THR A 354 2.50 -21.45 -8.27
CA THR A 354 3.89 -21.71 -7.86
C THR A 354 4.59 -20.40 -7.51
N GLY A 355 5.19 -20.32 -6.33
CA GLY A 355 5.98 -19.16 -5.88
C GLY A 355 5.18 -17.93 -5.48
N THR A 356 3.94 -17.76 -6.00
CA THR A 356 3.01 -16.68 -5.66
C THR A 356 2.13 -17.05 -4.46
N LEU A 357 1.35 -18.13 -4.57
CA LEU A 357 0.49 -18.64 -3.49
C LEU A 357 1.24 -19.61 -2.58
N THR A 358 2.16 -20.38 -3.17
CA THR A 358 3.10 -21.25 -2.47
C THR A 358 4.46 -20.58 -2.30
N ARG A 359 5.32 -21.16 -1.48
CA ARG A 359 6.70 -20.67 -1.31
C ARG A 359 7.60 -21.00 -2.51
N ASN A 360 7.27 -22.04 -3.26
CA ASN A 360 8.18 -22.73 -4.18
C ASN A 360 9.50 -23.05 -3.44
N GLU A 361 9.31 -23.74 -2.31
CA GLU A 361 10.31 -24.32 -1.40
C GLU A 361 9.79 -25.72 -1.07
N MET A 362 10.38 -26.76 -1.63
CA MET A 362 9.88 -28.13 -1.39
C MET A 362 10.24 -28.55 0.04
N ILE A 363 9.28 -29.13 0.76
CA ILE A 363 9.50 -29.72 2.07
C ILE A 363 9.06 -31.18 2.07
N ALA A 364 9.79 -32.06 2.76
CA ALA A 364 9.22 -33.34 3.17
C ALA A 364 8.19 -33.05 4.26
N GLN A 365 6.93 -33.41 4.00
CA GLN A 365 5.81 -33.22 4.93
C GLN A 365 5.50 -34.53 5.67
N THR A 366 5.48 -35.66 4.96
CA THR A 366 5.13 -36.97 5.55
C THR A 366 6.16 -38.01 5.14
N ALA A 367 6.56 -38.89 6.07
CA ALA A 367 7.32 -40.10 5.76
C ALA A 367 6.56 -41.31 6.30
N VAL A 368 6.41 -42.35 5.47
CA VAL A 368 5.68 -43.58 5.82
C VAL A 368 6.61 -44.77 5.68
N THR A 369 6.76 -45.50 6.78
CA THR A 369 7.42 -46.80 6.87
C THR A 369 6.37 -47.86 7.20
N SER A 370 6.72 -49.13 7.09
CA SER A 370 5.90 -50.24 7.59
C SER A 370 5.64 -50.19 9.11
N ALA A 371 6.47 -49.46 9.86
CA ALA A 371 6.28 -49.18 11.29
C ALA A 371 5.25 -48.06 11.57
N GLY A 372 4.84 -47.31 10.54
CA GLY A 372 3.89 -46.20 10.65
C GLY A 372 4.33 -44.93 9.92
N ALA A 373 3.42 -43.95 9.91
CA ALA A 373 3.66 -42.61 9.38
C ALA A 373 4.26 -41.66 10.44
N VAL A 374 4.99 -40.66 9.96
CA VAL A 374 5.44 -39.49 10.73
C VAL A 374 5.32 -38.23 9.88
N GLU A 375 5.01 -37.12 10.53
CA GLU A 375 4.97 -35.78 9.92
C GLU A 375 6.25 -35.02 10.29
N ALA A 376 6.86 -34.34 9.31
CA ALA A 376 8.02 -33.51 9.54
C ALA A 376 7.62 -32.03 9.63
N THR A 377 7.97 -31.40 10.75
CA THR A 377 7.66 -29.98 11.00
C THR A 377 8.71 -29.03 10.43
N GLY A 378 8.39 -27.73 10.38
CA GLY A 378 9.25 -26.67 9.86
C GLY A 378 8.97 -26.34 8.39
N VAL A 379 9.36 -25.13 7.96
CA VAL A 379 9.11 -24.60 6.62
C VAL A 379 10.40 -24.11 5.96
N GLY A 380 10.53 -24.31 4.65
CA GLY A 380 11.75 -24.02 3.90
C GLY A 380 12.89 -24.99 4.24
N TYR A 381 14.10 -24.61 3.85
CA TYR A 381 15.30 -25.47 3.88
C TYR A 381 16.15 -25.36 5.15
N GLU A 382 15.61 -24.87 6.28
CA GLU A 382 16.34 -24.99 7.55
C GLU A 382 16.34 -26.47 7.99
N PRO A 383 17.52 -27.10 8.22
CA PRO A 383 17.63 -28.48 8.67
C PRO A 383 17.34 -28.60 10.18
N LYS A 384 16.22 -28.03 10.63
CA LYS A 384 15.70 -28.12 12.00
C LYS A 384 14.19 -28.26 12.00
N GLY A 385 13.70 -29.00 12.98
CA GLY A 385 12.30 -29.34 13.16
C GLY A 385 12.20 -30.63 13.97
N ALA A 386 11.00 -30.91 14.48
CA ALA A 386 10.67 -32.21 15.05
C ALA A 386 9.99 -33.11 14.01
N LEU A 387 10.18 -34.41 14.14
CA LEU A 387 9.28 -35.41 13.58
C LEU A 387 8.16 -35.66 14.59
N LEU A 388 6.93 -35.84 14.09
CA LEU A 388 5.74 -36.10 14.90
C LEU A 388 5.10 -37.42 14.50
N ARG A 389 4.74 -38.25 15.47
CA ARG A 389 3.84 -39.40 15.30
C ARG A 389 2.59 -39.13 16.13
N GLU A 390 1.42 -39.11 15.50
CA GLU A 390 0.12 -38.76 16.14
C GLU A 390 0.16 -37.42 16.91
N GLY A 391 0.83 -36.41 16.35
CA GLY A 391 0.97 -35.08 16.95
C GLY A 391 1.95 -34.98 18.13
N ARG A 392 2.64 -36.07 18.50
CA ARG A 392 3.66 -36.09 19.56
C ARG A 392 5.06 -36.19 18.98
N ALA A 393 6.03 -35.56 19.65
CA ALA A 393 7.44 -35.65 19.26
C ALA A 393 7.90 -37.12 19.20
N PHE A 394 8.59 -37.45 18.11
CA PHE A 394 9.05 -38.79 17.79
C PHE A 394 10.54 -38.75 17.46
N ASP A 395 11.33 -39.61 18.11
CA ASP A 395 12.76 -39.75 17.84
C ASP A 395 12.99 -40.84 16.79
N ALA A 396 13.53 -40.45 15.63
CA ALA A 396 13.86 -41.40 14.57
C ALA A 396 15.06 -42.30 14.90
N ALA A 397 15.87 -41.97 15.92
CA ALA A 397 16.94 -42.84 16.39
C ALA A 397 16.39 -44.11 17.07
N GLU A 398 15.18 -44.07 17.64
CA GLU A 398 14.52 -45.20 18.31
C GLU A 398 13.80 -46.15 17.33
N ASP A 399 13.61 -45.76 16.06
CA ASP A 399 12.92 -46.56 15.03
C ASP A 399 13.92 -46.99 13.93
N PRO A 400 14.36 -48.27 13.92
CA PRO A 400 15.37 -48.76 12.96
C PRO A 400 14.96 -48.61 11.49
N VAL A 401 13.66 -48.61 11.18
CA VAL A 401 13.16 -48.48 9.81
C VAL A 401 13.21 -47.01 9.40
N MET A 402 12.77 -46.10 10.26
CA MET A 402 12.87 -44.66 10.01
C MET A 402 14.32 -44.19 9.87
N ARG A 403 15.22 -44.68 10.72
CA ARG A 403 16.66 -44.37 10.62
C ARG A 403 17.26 -44.79 9.28
N LYS A 404 16.92 -45.98 8.77
CA LYS A 404 17.34 -46.42 7.42
C LYS A 404 16.74 -45.56 6.31
N LEU A 405 15.46 -45.18 6.42
CA LEU A 405 14.79 -44.31 5.44
C LEU A 405 15.43 -42.92 5.38
N ALA A 406 15.75 -42.32 6.53
CA ALA A 406 16.43 -41.04 6.64
C ALA A 406 17.86 -41.10 6.07
N LEU A 407 18.60 -42.18 6.38
CA LEU A 407 19.94 -42.41 5.85
C LEU A 407 19.94 -42.52 4.31
N ALA A 408 19.00 -43.28 3.74
CA ALA A 408 18.82 -43.39 2.29
C ALA A 408 18.49 -42.03 1.63
N ALA A 409 17.67 -41.21 2.29
CA ALA A 409 17.28 -39.88 1.80
C ALA A 409 18.44 -38.87 1.78
N LEU A 410 19.46 -39.06 2.64
CA LEU A 410 20.67 -38.23 2.72
C LEU A 410 21.78 -38.67 1.76
N LEU A 411 21.95 -39.98 1.58
CA LEU A 411 23.09 -40.57 0.86
C LEU A 411 22.83 -40.68 -0.65
N CYS A 412 21.64 -41.12 -1.06
CA CYS A 412 21.23 -41.17 -2.47
C CYS A 412 20.75 -39.78 -2.92
N ASN A 413 21.62 -38.76 -2.84
CA ASN A 413 21.23 -37.35 -2.92
C ASN A 413 22.39 -36.45 -3.35
N ASP A 414 22.18 -35.59 -4.34
CA ASP A 414 23.20 -34.70 -4.91
C ASP A 414 23.07 -33.25 -4.43
N ALA A 415 21.97 -32.92 -3.75
CA ALA A 415 21.77 -31.58 -3.21
C ALA A 415 22.69 -31.29 -2.02
N ALA A 416 23.08 -30.02 -1.92
CA ALA A 416 23.76 -29.44 -0.77
C ALA A 416 22.87 -28.35 -0.15
N VAL A 417 22.69 -28.40 1.18
CA VAL A 417 21.92 -27.42 1.94
C VAL A 417 22.90 -26.55 2.71
N ARG A 418 23.09 -25.29 2.30
CA ARG A 418 24.06 -24.37 2.92
C ARG A 418 23.40 -23.10 3.45
N ARG A 419 24.06 -22.49 4.43
CA ARG A 419 23.60 -21.23 5.03
C ARG A 419 24.18 -20.02 4.31
N SER A 420 23.31 -19.16 3.78
CA SER A 420 23.64 -17.87 3.17
C SER A 420 23.11 -16.73 4.04
N GLY A 421 23.96 -16.26 4.97
CA GLY A 421 23.60 -15.24 5.95
C GLY A 421 22.52 -15.73 6.94
N ALA A 422 21.32 -15.16 6.82
CA ALA A 422 20.17 -15.55 7.65
C ALA A 422 19.35 -16.70 7.05
N ASN A 423 19.47 -16.97 5.74
CA ASN A 423 18.64 -17.93 5.03
C ASN A 423 19.42 -19.23 4.75
N TRP A 424 18.67 -20.33 4.57
CA TRP A 424 19.19 -21.57 4.01
C TRP A 424 18.86 -21.63 2.52
N ILE A 425 19.81 -22.13 1.73
CA ILE A 425 19.67 -22.30 0.28
C ILE A 425 20.08 -23.71 -0.10
N VAL A 426 19.42 -24.25 -1.12
CA VAL A 426 19.74 -25.51 -1.76
C VAL A 426 20.56 -25.21 -3.02
N ASP A 427 21.73 -25.81 -3.14
CA ASP A 427 22.38 -26.00 -4.43
C ASP A 427 22.04 -27.42 -4.90
N GLY A 428 21.38 -27.55 -6.06
CA GLY A 428 20.84 -28.82 -6.56
C GLY A 428 19.32 -28.81 -6.69
N ASP A 429 18.70 -29.99 -6.79
CA ASP A 429 17.25 -30.10 -6.96
C ASP A 429 16.46 -29.78 -5.65
N PRO A 430 15.36 -29.00 -5.71
CA PRO A 430 14.52 -28.68 -4.56
C PRO A 430 13.99 -29.88 -3.76
N MET A 431 13.58 -30.95 -4.44
CA MET A 431 13.05 -32.17 -3.81
C MET A 431 14.17 -32.92 -3.08
N GLU A 432 15.37 -32.93 -3.66
CA GLU A 432 16.55 -33.51 -3.02
C GLU A 432 16.99 -32.71 -1.79
N GLY A 433 17.00 -31.38 -1.87
CA GLY A 433 17.25 -30.52 -0.70
C GLY A 433 16.25 -30.77 0.43
N ALA A 434 14.98 -31.00 0.10
CA ALA A 434 13.94 -31.37 1.07
C ALA A 434 14.23 -32.71 1.79
N LEU A 435 14.79 -33.70 1.08
CA LEU A 435 15.21 -34.99 1.63
C LEU A 435 16.43 -34.86 2.55
N VAL A 436 17.41 -34.00 2.21
CA VAL A 436 18.54 -33.68 3.11
C VAL A 436 18.04 -33.03 4.40
N CYS A 437 17.13 -32.05 4.30
CA CYS A 437 16.51 -31.43 5.47
C CYS A 437 15.69 -32.43 6.32
N PHE A 438 15.04 -33.41 5.70
CA PHE A 438 14.34 -34.48 6.41
C PHE A 438 15.30 -35.36 7.21
N ALA A 439 16.39 -35.82 6.60
CA ALA A 439 17.39 -36.65 7.28
C ALA A 439 18.05 -35.93 8.46
N ALA A 440 18.33 -34.63 8.32
CA ALA A 440 18.83 -33.81 9.43
C ALA A 440 17.81 -33.67 10.57
N LYS A 441 16.51 -33.51 10.27
CA LYS A 441 15.43 -33.53 11.28
C LYS A 441 15.27 -34.90 11.95
N ALA A 442 15.68 -35.98 11.27
CA ALA A 442 15.75 -37.33 11.82
C ALA A 442 17.03 -37.59 12.66
N GLY A 443 17.88 -36.58 12.88
CA GLY A 443 19.05 -36.65 13.76
C GLY A 443 20.40 -36.91 13.07
N HIS A 444 20.46 -36.96 11.73
CA HIS A 444 21.72 -37.17 11.02
C HIS A 444 22.51 -35.86 10.83
N GLU A 445 23.77 -35.84 11.27
CA GLU A 445 24.77 -34.82 10.87
C GLU A 445 25.12 -35.02 9.38
N ILE A 446 24.79 -34.03 8.54
CA ILE A 446 24.86 -34.12 7.06
C ILE A 446 26.26 -34.51 6.58
N ASP A 447 27.27 -33.73 6.97
CA ASP A 447 28.64 -33.90 6.45
C ASP A 447 29.30 -35.16 7.04
N ALA A 448 29.18 -35.37 8.35
CA ALA A 448 29.73 -36.54 9.03
C ALA A 448 29.13 -37.87 8.53
N THR A 449 27.83 -37.90 8.20
CA THR A 449 27.19 -39.11 7.65
C THR A 449 27.66 -39.40 6.21
N ARG A 450 27.90 -38.37 5.40
CA ARG A 450 28.44 -38.50 4.03
C ARG A 450 29.93 -38.88 4.02
N GLU A 451 30.69 -38.44 5.02
CA GLU A 451 32.09 -38.85 5.22
C GLU A 451 32.20 -40.30 5.72
N TRP A 452 31.31 -40.72 6.63
CA TRP A 452 31.24 -42.10 7.13
C TRP A 452 30.80 -43.11 6.06
N PHE A 453 29.75 -42.79 5.30
CA PHE A 453 29.26 -43.62 4.19
C PHE A 453 29.71 -43.05 2.85
N ALA A 454 31.01 -43.18 2.57
CA ALA A 454 31.62 -42.70 1.34
C ALA A 454 30.90 -43.28 0.11
N ARG A 455 30.47 -42.40 -0.80
CA ARG A 455 29.89 -42.81 -2.09
C ARG A 455 31.00 -43.37 -2.97
N VAL A 456 30.84 -44.61 -3.40
CA VAL A 456 31.79 -45.34 -4.26
C VAL A 456 31.45 -45.13 -5.73
N ASP A 457 30.17 -45.28 -6.08
CA ASP A 457 29.69 -45.20 -7.47
C ASP A 457 28.19 -44.80 -7.52
N GLU A 458 27.68 -44.39 -8.69
CA GLU A 458 26.32 -43.87 -8.85
C GLU A 458 25.67 -44.10 -10.24
N ILE A 459 24.35 -44.26 -10.21
CA ILE A 459 23.47 -44.17 -11.37
C ILE A 459 22.67 -42.86 -11.21
N PRO A 460 23.03 -41.77 -11.91
CA PRO A 460 22.32 -40.50 -11.83
C PRO A 460 20.88 -40.62 -12.38
N PHE A 461 20.00 -39.72 -11.94
CA PHE A 461 18.59 -39.74 -12.32
C PHE A 461 18.39 -39.56 -13.84
N ASP A 462 17.67 -40.50 -14.46
CA ASP A 462 17.22 -40.43 -15.86
C ASP A 462 15.68 -40.48 -15.90
N SER A 463 15.05 -39.50 -16.56
CA SER A 463 13.59 -39.37 -16.67
C SER A 463 12.90 -40.55 -17.36
N ARG A 464 13.62 -41.31 -18.21
CA ARG A 464 13.12 -42.56 -18.82
C ARG A 464 13.14 -43.73 -17.82
N ARG A 465 14.15 -43.76 -16.95
CA ARG A 465 14.33 -44.81 -15.92
C ARG A 465 13.49 -44.55 -14.67
N ARG A 466 13.24 -43.27 -14.35
CA ARG A 466 12.47 -42.77 -13.19
C ARG A 466 13.06 -43.12 -11.81
N PHE A 467 14.36 -43.43 -11.73
CA PHE A 467 15.08 -43.65 -10.48
C PHE A 467 16.52 -43.13 -10.55
N MET A 468 17.13 -42.99 -9.37
CA MET A 468 18.56 -42.77 -9.11
C MET A 468 19.02 -43.87 -8.15
N ALA A 469 20.27 -44.31 -8.26
CA ALA A 469 20.89 -45.24 -7.32
C ALA A 469 22.30 -44.80 -6.93
N THR A 470 22.75 -45.08 -5.71
CA THR A 470 24.11 -44.81 -5.24
C THR A 470 24.65 -45.96 -4.40
N LEU A 471 25.92 -46.30 -4.61
CA LEU A 471 26.65 -47.30 -3.85
C LEU A 471 27.49 -46.62 -2.78
N HIS A 472 27.37 -47.06 -1.53
CA HIS A 472 28.09 -46.51 -0.38
C HIS A 472 28.82 -47.60 0.39
N ARG A 473 29.97 -47.26 0.98
CA ARG A 473 30.78 -48.15 1.83
C ARG A 473 31.13 -47.41 3.12
N GLY A 474 30.94 -48.07 4.26
CA GLY A 474 31.33 -47.61 5.59
C GLY A 474 32.44 -48.48 6.22
N ASP A 475 32.64 -48.32 7.53
CA ASP A 475 33.55 -49.18 8.30
C ASP A 475 33.04 -50.64 8.42
N GLU A 476 33.95 -51.58 8.70
CA GLU A 476 33.65 -53.01 8.91
C GLU A 476 32.91 -53.75 7.77
N ASN A 477 33.29 -53.48 6.51
CA ASN A 477 32.73 -54.14 5.31
C ASN A 477 31.23 -53.84 5.05
N GLU A 478 30.61 -52.89 5.75
CA GLU A 478 29.23 -52.46 5.49
C GLU A 478 29.16 -51.71 4.14
N ALA A 479 28.62 -52.36 3.11
CA ALA A 479 28.36 -51.76 1.81
C ALA A 479 26.88 -51.89 1.41
N VAL A 480 26.30 -50.80 0.94
CA VAL A 480 24.86 -50.68 0.69
C VAL A 480 24.59 -49.87 -0.57
N ALA A 481 23.69 -50.38 -1.41
CA ALA A 481 23.14 -49.65 -2.54
C ALA A 481 21.80 -49.03 -2.13
N TYR A 482 21.67 -47.71 -2.21
CA TYR A 482 20.41 -46.99 -2.02
C TYR A 482 19.79 -46.63 -3.36
N VAL A 483 18.45 -46.67 -3.43
CA VAL A 483 17.68 -46.31 -4.61
C VAL A 483 16.56 -45.36 -4.19
N LYS A 484 16.39 -44.26 -4.93
CA LYS A 484 15.20 -43.40 -4.84
C LYS A 484 14.54 -43.24 -6.22
N GLY A 485 13.23 -43.11 -6.27
CA GLY A 485 12.55 -42.91 -7.54
C GLY A 485 11.04 -42.77 -7.45
N ALA A 486 10.40 -42.80 -8.62
CA ALA A 486 8.95 -42.80 -8.73
C ALA A 486 8.38 -44.05 -8.03
N PRO A 487 7.34 -43.94 -7.18
CA PRO A 487 6.90 -45.04 -6.32
C PRO A 487 6.52 -46.30 -7.08
N GLU A 488 5.82 -46.16 -8.20
CA GLU A 488 5.44 -47.29 -9.05
C GLU A 488 6.66 -48.06 -9.57
N ARG A 489 7.75 -47.35 -9.91
CA ARG A 489 8.96 -47.98 -10.44
C ARG A 489 9.78 -48.68 -9.35
N VAL A 490 9.92 -48.05 -8.18
CA VAL A 490 10.64 -48.66 -7.05
C VAL A 490 9.87 -49.87 -6.50
N LEU A 491 8.53 -49.82 -6.45
CA LEU A 491 7.69 -50.96 -6.04
C LEU A 491 7.72 -52.15 -7.01
N GLU A 492 8.09 -51.95 -8.27
CA GLU A 492 8.41 -53.04 -9.22
C GLU A 492 9.75 -53.71 -8.88
N MET A 493 10.76 -52.90 -8.53
CA MET A 493 12.16 -53.34 -8.26
C MET A 493 12.30 -54.02 -6.88
N CYS A 494 11.41 -53.75 -5.94
CA CYS A 494 11.41 -54.35 -4.61
C CYS A 494 10.82 -55.76 -4.56
N ALA A 495 11.54 -56.69 -3.92
CA ALA A 495 11.09 -58.05 -3.60
C ALA A 495 10.57 -58.17 -2.15
N SER A 496 11.03 -57.29 -1.26
CA SER A 496 10.70 -57.27 0.16
C SER A 496 10.52 -55.83 0.68
N GLN A 497 10.19 -55.69 1.95
CA GLN A 497 10.16 -54.42 2.67
C GLN A 497 10.90 -54.55 4.01
N GLN A 498 11.44 -53.45 4.51
CA GLN A 498 12.00 -53.37 5.86
C GLN A 498 10.87 -53.20 6.87
N GLY A 499 10.70 -54.17 7.77
CA GLY A 499 9.79 -54.18 8.91
C GLY A 499 10.50 -53.87 10.23
N PRO A 500 9.74 -53.62 11.34
CA PRO A 500 10.31 -53.36 12.67
C PRO A 500 11.15 -54.51 13.24
N ARG A 501 10.92 -55.75 12.76
CA ARG A 501 11.61 -56.96 13.22
C ARG A 501 12.63 -57.53 12.22
N GLY A 502 12.90 -56.82 11.13
CA GLY A 502 13.77 -57.27 10.04
C GLY A 502 13.08 -57.19 8.67
N THR A 503 13.59 -57.93 7.69
CA THR A 503 13.03 -57.95 6.33
C THR A 503 11.75 -58.78 6.27
N GLU A 504 10.69 -58.23 5.68
CA GLU A 504 9.35 -58.82 5.58
C GLU A 504 8.89 -58.86 4.10
N PRO A 505 7.91 -59.71 3.72
CA PRO A 505 7.32 -59.69 2.37
C PRO A 505 6.69 -58.33 2.03
N LEU A 506 6.85 -57.88 0.79
CA LEU A 506 6.34 -56.58 0.33
C LEU A 506 4.81 -56.58 0.16
N ASP A 507 4.09 -55.76 0.93
CA ASP A 507 2.65 -55.52 0.69
C ASP A 507 2.44 -54.42 -0.36
N LYS A 508 2.44 -54.82 -1.64
CA LYS A 508 2.18 -53.91 -2.75
C LYS A 508 0.82 -53.22 -2.68
N SER A 509 -0.18 -53.81 -2.01
CA SER A 509 -1.53 -53.24 -1.92
C SER A 509 -1.59 -52.09 -0.93
N TYR A 510 -0.99 -52.26 0.25
CA TYR A 510 -0.80 -51.20 1.24
C TYR A 510 -0.03 -50.01 0.65
N TRP A 511 1.14 -50.26 0.06
CA TRP A 511 1.97 -49.18 -0.47
C TRP A 511 1.31 -48.43 -1.63
N SER A 512 0.57 -49.11 -2.50
CA SER A 512 -0.18 -48.44 -3.59
C SER A 512 -1.26 -47.51 -3.03
N ALA A 513 -2.02 -47.96 -2.01
CA ALA A 513 -3.03 -47.14 -1.35
C ALA A 513 -2.40 -45.95 -0.58
N THR A 514 -1.25 -46.15 0.07
CA THR A 514 -0.49 -45.09 0.75
C THR A 514 -0.03 -44.02 -0.22
N VAL A 515 0.57 -44.39 -1.35
CA VAL A 515 1.01 -43.46 -2.41
C VAL A 515 -0.18 -42.66 -2.95
N GLU A 516 -1.32 -43.32 -3.20
CA GLU A 516 -2.53 -42.64 -3.68
C GLU A 516 -3.13 -41.68 -2.63
N SER A 517 -3.07 -42.02 -1.34
CA SER A 517 -3.52 -41.13 -0.25
C SER A 517 -2.68 -39.87 -0.16
N LEU A 518 -1.35 -40.02 -0.13
CA LEU A 518 -0.41 -38.88 -0.09
C LEU A 518 -0.55 -38.00 -1.36
N ALA A 519 -0.75 -38.61 -2.52
CA ALA A 519 -1.00 -37.89 -3.77
C ALA A 519 -2.33 -37.09 -3.73
N ARG A 520 -3.40 -37.64 -3.12
CA ARG A 520 -4.68 -36.95 -2.91
C ARG A 520 -4.55 -35.74 -1.98
N GLU A 521 -3.66 -35.79 -1.01
CA GLU A 521 -3.32 -34.64 -0.14
C GLU A 521 -2.50 -33.55 -0.85
N GLY A 522 -2.12 -33.76 -2.11
CA GLY A 522 -1.31 -32.85 -2.92
C GLY A 522 0.20 -33.09 -2.79
N GLN A 523 0.64 -34.16 -2.12
CA GLN A 523 2.06 -34.47 -1.93
C GLN A 523 2.64 -35.20 -3.16
N ARG A 524 3.84 -34.80 -3.60
CA ARG A 524 4.68 -35.55 -4.55
C ARG A 524 5.40 -36.65 -3.79
N VAL A 525 5.13 -37.91 -4.12
CA VAL A 525 5.65 -39.06 -3.37
C VAL A 525 6.92 -39.60 -4.03
N ILE A 526 7.98 -39.81 -3.24
CA ILE A 526 9.20 -40.52 -3.64
C ILE A 526 9.32 -41.79 -2.80
N ALA A 527 9.58 -42.93 -3.45
CA ALA A 527 9.89 -44.17 -2.74
C ALA A 527 11.41 -44.33 -2.59
N LEU A 528 11.84 -44.90 -1.45
CA LEU A 528 13.23 -45.23 -1.18
C LEU A 528 13.37 -46.71 -0.81
N ALA A 529 14.41 -47.33 -1.34
CA ALA A 529 14.74 -48.73 -1.14
C ALA A 529 16.25 -48.90 -0.93
N ALA A 530 16.64 -50.07 -0.40
CA ALA A 530 18.04 -50.44 -0.22
C ALA A 530 18.28 -51.90 -0.65
N LYS A 531 19.54 -52.19 -0.97
CA LYS A 531 20.04 -53.54 -1.24
C LYS A 531 21.41 -53.71 -0.59
N ASP A 532 21.65 -54.90 -0.03
CA ASP A 532 22.97 -55.29 0.47
C ASP A 532 23.95 -55.38 -0.71
N ALA A 533 25.11 -54.75 -0.56
CA ALA A 533 26.10 -54.57 -1.61
C ALA A 533 27.51 -54.96 -1.15
N ALA A 534 27.64 -55.82 -0.13
CA ALA A 534 28.93 -56.28 0.40
C ALA A 534 29.93 -56.73 -0.67
N ASP A 535 29.44 -57.44 -1.70
CA ASP A 535 30.21 -58.00 -2.82
C ASP A 535 30.26 -57.10 -4.08
N MET A 536 29.87 -55.81 -3.97
CA MET A 536 29.83 -54.87 -5.11
C MET A 536 30.87 -53.75 -4.97
N ASP A 537 31.61 -53.49 -6.06
CA ASP A 537 32.58 -52.37 -6.16
C ASP A 537 32.15 -51.29 -7.19
N GLU A 538 31.24 -51.63 -8.11
CA GLU A 538 30.59 -50.72 -9.08
C GLU A 538 29.08 -51.04 -9.09
N ILE A 539 28.22 -50.11 -9.56
CA ILE A 539 26.76 -50.29 -9.58
C ILE A 539 26.17 -50.10 -11.00
N ALA A 540 25.79 -51.21 -11.64
CA ALA A 540 25.10 -51.18 -12.93
C ALA A 540 23.57 -51.19 -12.76
N ALA A 541 22.84 -50.76 -13.81
CA ALA A 541 21.38 -50.70 -13.78
C ALA A 541 20.72 -52.08 -13.51
N ALA A 542 21.33 -53.15 -14.01
CA ALA A 542 20.87 -54.52 -13.79
C ALA A 542 20.91 -54.94 -12.32
N ASP A 543 21.84 -54.40 -11.53
CA ASP A 543 22.01 -54.76 -10.12
C ASP A 543 20.89 -54.23 -9.23
N VAL A 544 20.20 -53.18 -9.67
CA VAL A 544 19.06 -52.56 -8.95
C VAL A 544 17.70 -52.83 -9.61
N GLU A 545 17.66 -53.45 -10.79
CA GLU A 545 16.41 -53.79 -11.49
C GLU A 545 15.50 -54.75 -10.71
N SER A 546 16.05 -55.55 -9.80
CA SER A 546 15.27 -56.42 -8.91
C SER A 546 16.00 -56.77 -7.61
N GLY A 547 15.24 -57.23 -6.62
CA GLY A 547 15.76 -57.73 -5.35
C GLY A 547 16.04 -56.64 -4.30
N LEU A 548 15.48 -55.44 -4.48
CA LEU A 548 15.55 -54.37 -3.47
C LEU A 548 14.62 -54.68 -2.28
N SER A 549 14.92 -54.09 -1.12
CA SER A 549 14.01 -54.01 0.04
C SER A 549 13.49 -52.58 0.18
N LEU A 550 12.17 -52.39 0.16
CA LEU A 550 11.55 -51.08 0.32
C LEU A 550 11.71 -50.58 1.76
N LEU A 551 12.24 -49.37 1.94
CA LEU A 551 12.37 -48.73 3.26
C LEU A 551 11.11 -47.95 3.62
N GLY A 552 10.52 -47.27 2.63
CA GLY A 552 9.31 -46.49 2.80
C GLY A 552 9.10 -45.49 1.67
N VAL A 553 8.15 -44.58 1.87
CA VAL A 553 7.89 -43.45 0.96
C VAL A 553 7.90 -42.12 1.71
N ILE A 554 8.33 -41.06 1.04
CA ILE A 554 8.33 -39.69 1.55
C ILE A 554 7.43 -38.84 0.64
N GLY A 555 6.42 -38.22 1.24
CA GLY A 555 5.57 -37.21 0.64
C GLY A 555 6.20 -35.83 0.77
N LEU A 556 6.43 -35.18 -0.37
CA LEU A 556 6.98 -33.85 -0.51
C LEU A 556 5.88 -32.86 -0.91
N ILE A 557 5.86 -31.66 -0.34
CA ILE A 557 4.91 -30.61 -0.76
C ILE A 557 5.60 -29.26 -0.93
N ASP A 558 5.06 -28.44 -1.83
CA ASP A 558 5.33 -27.01 -1.89
C ASP A 558 4.26 -26.28 -1.05
N PRO A 559 4.59 -25.80 0.16
CA PRO A 559 3.58 -25.37 1.12
C PRO A 559 3.00 -23.99 0.74
N PRO A 560 1.70 -23.77 1.03
CA PRO A 560 1.09 -22.46 0.88
C PRO A 560 1.73 -21.43 1.84
N ARG A 561 1.75 -20.18 1.42
CA ARG A 561 2.14 -19.04 2.27
C ARG A 561 1.01 -18.73 3.24
N VAL A 562 1.30 -18.68 4.54
CA VAL A 562 0.31 -18.34 5.59
C VAL A 562 -0.30 -16.96 5.30
N GLU A 563 0.54 -16.03 4.88
CA GLU A 563 0.16 -14.68 4.49
C GLU A 563 -0.70 -14.62 3.21
N ALA A 564 -0.61 -15.61 2.31
CA ALA A 564 -1.49 -15.70 1.14
C ALA A 564 -2.90 -16.20 1.51
N ILE A 565 -3.04 -17.04 2.53
CA ILE A 565 -4.35 -17.51 3.03
C ILE A 565 -5.16 -16.32 3.56
N ALA A 566 -4.56 -15.52 4.45
CA ALA A 566 -5.19 -14.31 5.00
C ALA A 566 -5.51 -13.28 3.90
N ALA A 567 -4.65 -13.14 2.90
CA ALA A 567 -4.85 -12.24 1.77
C ALA A 567 -6.01 -12.69 0.84
N ILE A 568 -6.23 -14.00 0.67
CA ILE A 568 -7.39 -14.53 -0.07
C ILE A 568 -8.70 -14.28 0.68
N GLU A 569 -8.71 -14.44 2.00
CA GLU A 569 -9.85 -14.08 2.85
C GLU A 569 -10.17 -12.57 2.78
N GLU A 570 -9.14 -11.72 2.84
CA GLU A 570 -9.29 -10.27 2.65
C GLU A 570 -9.86 -9.94 1.27
N CYS A 571 -9.36 -10.56 0.19
CA CYS A 571 -9.93 -10.43 -1.16
C CYS A 571 -11.42 -10.82 -1.22
N ALA A 572 -11.80 -11.94 -0.59
CA ALA A 572 -13.20 -12.37 -0.54
C ALA A 572 -14.07 -11.34 0.18
N SER A 573 -13.61 -10.80 1.31
CA SER A 573 -14.31 -9.73 2.05
C SER A 573 -14.40 -8.41 1.25
N ALA A 574 -13.44 -8.16 0.37
CA ALA A 574 -13.38 -7.01 -0.54
C ALA A 574 -14.17 -7.19 -1.85
N GLY A 575 -14.87 -8.33 -2.02
CA GLY A 575 -15.57 -8.68 -3.25
C GLY A 575 -14.66 -8.88 -4.46
N VAL A 576 -13.39 -9.22 -4.25
CA VAL A 576 -12.39 -9.50 -5.30
C VAL A 576 -12.31 -11.01 -5.50
N GLY A 577 -12.67 -11.50 -6.69
CA GLY A 577 -12.57 -12.93 -7.00
C GLY A 577 -11.12 -13.36 -7.23
N VAL A 578 -10.66 -14.41 -6.55
CA VAL A 578 -9.33 -14.99 -6.78
C VAL A 578 -9.46 -16.25 -7.63
N LYS A 579 -8.65 -16.38 -8.68
CA LYS A 579 -8.62 -17.53 -9.59
C LYS A 579 -7.20 -18.06 -9.68
N MET A 580 -7.00 -19.34 -9.35
CA MET A 580 -5.73 -20.04 -9.49
C MET A 580 -5.60 -20.59 -10.91
N ILE A 581 -4.52 -20.28 -11.61
CA ILE A 581 -4.22 -20.81 -12.95
C ILE A 581 -2.84 -21.46 -12.91
N THR A 582 -2.74 -22.77 -13.16
CA THR A 582 -1.49 -23.52 -12.99
C THR A 582 -1.27 -24.60 -14.05
N GLY A 583 0.00 -24.90 -14.33
CA GLY A 583 0.40 -26.06 -15.12
C GLY A 583 0.34 -27.39 -14.35
N ASP A 584 0.16 -27.37 -13.02
CA ASP A 584 0.10 -28.57 -12.19
C ASP A 584 -1.10 -29.48 -12.53
N HIS A 585 -1.07 -30.71 -12.02
CA HIS A 585 -2.16 -31.66 -12.14
C HIS A 585 -3.37 -31.26 -11.28
N ALA A 586 -4.57 -31.62 -11.74
CA ALA A 586 -5.83 -31.19 -11.14
C ALA A 586 -5.97 -31.54 -9.64
N ALA A 587 -5.51 -32.72 -9.22
CA ALA A 587 -5.52 -33.13 -7.81
C ALA A 587 -4.65 -32.21 -6.93
N THR A 588 -3.42 -31.94 -7.35
CA THR A 588 -2.51 -31.02 -6.64
C THR A 588 -3.05 -29.59 -6.62
N ALA A 589 -3.62 -29.11 -7.74
CA ALA A 589 -4.25 -27.80 -7.81
C ALA A 589 -5.46 -27.69 -6.86
N SER A 590 -6.32 -28.72 -6.81
CA SER A 590 -7.46 -28.80 -5.87
C SER A 590 -7.01 -28.78 -4.41
N ALA A 591 -6.03 -29.62 -4.06
CA ALA A 591 -5.52 -29.71 -2.69
C ALA A 591 -4.88 -28.39 -2.21
N ILE A 592 -4.10 -27.71 -3.06
CA ILE A 592 -3.55 -26.40 -2.72
C ILE A 592 -4.67 -25.35 -2.65
N ALA A 593 -5.63 -25.34 -3.59
CA ALA A 593 -6.77 -24.42 -3.59
C ALA A 593 -7.61 -24.54 -2.30
N GLN A 594 -7.85 -25.76 -1.82
CA GLN A 594 -8.50 -26.03 -0.54
C GLN A 594 -7.67 -25.49 0.63
N ARG A 595 -6.36 -25.79 0.69
CA ARG A 595 -5.46 -25.31 1.76
C ARG A 595 -5.30 -23.79 1.80
N VAL A 596 -5.44 -23.08 0.67
CA VAL A 596 -5.42 -21.60 0.62
C VAL A 596 -6.80 -20.94 0.77
N GLY A 597 -7.88 -21.72 0.96
CA GLY A 597 -9.22 -21.18 1.21
C GLY A 597 -9.97 -20.69 -0.03
N LEU A 598 -9.63 -21.14 -1.24
CA LEU A 598 -10.39 -20.77 -2.44
C LEU A 598 -11.79 -21.41 -2.44
N SER A 599 -12.79 -20.59 -2.76
CA SER A 599 -14.16 -21.05 -2.99
C SER A 599 -14.22 -22.00 -4.20
N HIS A 600 -15.15 -22.96 -4.18
CA HIS A 600 -15.34 -23.94 -5.27
C HIS A 600 -14.06 -24.73 -5.66
N HIS A 601 -13.17 -25.01 -4.71
CA HIS A 601 -11.90 -25.72 -4.95
C HIS A 601 -12.07 -27.08 -5.64
N ASP A 602 -13.19 -27.78 -5.42
CA ASP A 602 -13.50 -29.06 -6.06
C ASP A 602 -13.80 -28.95 -7.58
N ALA A 603 -14.18 -27.76 -8.06
CA ALA A 603 -14.62 -27.52 -9.44
C ALA A 603 -13.46 -27.20 -10.40
N VAL A 604 -12.41 -28.02 -10.37
CA VAL A 604 -11.20 -27.83 -11.19
C VAL A 604 -11.48 -28.09 -12.67
N VAL A 605 -11.07 -27.16 -13.54
CA VAL A 605 -11.15 -27.33 -15.01
C VAL A 605 -9.74 -27.49 -15.59
N THR A 606 -9.55 -28.48 -16.47
CA THR A 606 -8.27 -28.72 -17.14
C THR A 606 -8.09 -27.90 -18.42
N GLY A 607 -6.85 -27.61 -18.80
CA GLY A 607 -6.53 -26.95 -20.09
C GLY A 607 -7.05 -27.72 -21.32
N GLU A 608 -7.11 -29.04 -21.25
CA GLU A 608 -7.75 -29.88 -22.26
C GLU A 608 -9.24 -29.49 -22.43
N ARG A 609 -10.00 -29.48 -21.34
CA ARG A 609 -11.41 -29.08 -21.35
C ARG A 609 -11.61 -27.60 -21.73
N LEU A 610 -10.69 -26.71 -21.37
CA LEU A 610 -10.70 -25.30 -21.84
C LEU A 610 -10.50 -25.18 -23.36
N SER A 611 -9.81 -26.13 -23.99
CA SER A 611 -9.55 -26.12 -25.43
C SER A 611 -10.79 -26.49 -26.25
N GLU A 612 -11.64 -27.36 -25.72
CA GLU A 612 -12.93 -27.76 -26.30
C GLU A 612 -13.99 -26.64 -26.24
N LEU A 613 -13.84 -25.70 -25.30
CA LEU A 613 -14.82 -24.64 -25.04
C LEU A 613 -14.53 -23.38 -25.86
N SER A 614 -15.60 -22.79 -26.42
CA SER A 614 -15.56 -21.54 -27.19
C SER A 614 -16.80 -20.67 -26.91
N GLY A 615 -16.71 -19.38 -27.28
CA GLY A 615 -17.78 -18.40 -27.09
C GLY A 615 -18.31 -18.32 -25.65
N GLU A 616 -19.62 -18.13 -25.50
CA GLU A 616 -20.31 -18.00 -24.20
C GLU A 616 -20.05 -19.17 -23.23
N ALA A 617 -19.78 -20.38 -23.75
CA ALA A 617 -19.49 -21.54 -22.91
C ALA A 617 -18.13 -21.41 -22.21
N PHE A 618 -17.13 -20.85 -22.91
CA PHE A 618 -15.84 -20.53 -22.33
C PHE A 618 -15.96 -19.36 -21.34
N GLU A 619 -16.69 -18.29 -21.69
CA GLU A 619 -16.89 -17.13 -20.80
C GLU A 619 -17.60 -17.50 -19.48
N ARG A 620 -18.60 -18.38 -19.55
CA ARG A 620 -19.30 -18.91 -18.38
C ARG A 620 -18.36 -19.68 -17.45
N VAL A 621 -17.55 -20.60 -17.99
CA VAL A 621 -16.56 -21.36 -17.23
C VAL A 621 -15.48 -20.44 -16.67
N ALA A 622 -14.98 -19.48 -17.45
CA ALA A 622 -14.02 -18.48 -16.99
C ALA A 622 -14.55 -17.67 -15.80
N ARG A 623 -15.85 -17.35 -15.76
CA ARG A 623 -16.52 -16.67 -14.63
C ARG A 623 -16.70 -17.58 -13.42
N GLU A 624 -17.28 -18.76 -13.61
CA GLU A 624 -17.76 -19.63 -12.51
C GLU A 624 -16.65 -20.50 -11.87
N THR A 625 -15.62 -20.90 -12.62
CA THR A 625 -14.51 -21.71 -12.10
C THR A 625 -13.44 -20.86 -11.40
N THR A 626 -12.91 -21.36 -10.28
CA THR A 626 -11.83 -20.73 -9.51
C THR A 626 -10.46 -21.39 -9.68
N VAL A 627 -10.40 -22.65 -10.13
CA VAL A 627 -9.14 -23.40 -10.28
C VAL A 627 -9.02 -23.97 -11.69
N PHE A 628 -7.95 -23.56 -12.39
CA PHE A 628 -7.61 -24.05 -13.72
C PHE A 628 -6.25 -24.77 -13.68
N ALA A 629 -6.22 -26.02 -14.13
CA ALA A 629 -5.07 -26.92 -14.02
C ALA A 629 -4.58 -27.40 -15.40
N ARG A 630 -3.30 -27.80 -15.52
CA ARG A 630 -2.65 -28.16 -16.79
C ARG A 630 -2.88 -27.12 -17.90
N THR A 631 -2.84 -25.83 -17.57
CA THR A 631 -3.11 -24.74 -18.53
C THR A 631 -1.89 -24.35 -19.36
N THR A 632 -2.12 -23.95 -20.61
CA THR A 632 -1.09 -23.39 -21.51
C THR A 632 -1.03 -21.85 -21.45
N PRO A 633 0.01 -21.20 -22.01
CA PRO A 633 0.07 -19.74 -22.16
C PRO A 633 -1.17 -19.15 -22.85
N GLU A 634 -1.67 -19.83 -23.88
CA GLU A 634 -2.84 -19.43 -24.65
C GLU A 634 -4.13 -19.53 -23.81
N HIS A 635 -4.23 -20.52 -22.91
CA HIS A 635 -5.33 -20.58 -21.95
C HIS A 635 -5.29 -19.41 -20.96
N LYS A 636 -4.10 -19.07 -20.42
CA LYS A 636 -3.92 -17.91 -19.52
C LYS A 636 -4.40 -16.62 -20.22
N LEU A 637 -3.98 -16.38 -21.46
CA LEU A 637 -4.41 -15.23 -22.25
C LEU A 637 -5.94 -15.22 -22.48
N ARG A 638 -6.51 -16.32 -22.99
CA ARG A 638 -7.95 -16.44 -23.25
C ARG A 638 -8.80 -16.24 -22.00
N LEU A 639 -8.35 -16.71 -20.83
CA LEU A 639 -9.04 -16.51 -19.55
C LEU A 639 -9.09 -15.04 -19.15
N VAL A 640 -7.98 -14.30 -19.30
CA VAL A 640 -7.94 -12.85 -19.05
C VAL A 640 -8.92 -12.12 -19.98
N GLU A 641 -8.90 -12.42 -21.28
CA GLU A 641 -9.78 -11.79 -22.26
C GLU A 641 -11.26 -12.06 -22.02
N ALA A 642 -11.61 -13.30 -21.65
CA ALA A 642 -12.99 -13.70 -21.34
C ALA A 642 -13.53 -13.09 -20.03
N LEU A 643 -12.65 -12.69 -19.11
CA LEU A 643 -13.04 -11.94 -17.91
C LEU A 643 -13.20 -10.45 -18.24
N GLN A 644 -12.30 -9.89 -19.05
CA GLN A 644 -12.38 -8.51 -19.54
C GLN A 644 -13.62 -8.26 -20.41
N SER A 645 -14.02 -9.21 -21.27
CA SER A 645 -15.25 -9.10 -22.09
C SER A 645 -16.52 -8.97 -21.22
N GLN A 646 -16.51 -9.56 -20.03
CA GLN A 646 -17.58 -9.50 -19.03
C GLN A 646 -17.52 -8.22 -18.16
N GLY A 647 -16.56 -7.32 -18.40
CA GLY A 647 -16.41 -6.06 -17.69
C GLY A 647 -15.65 -6.15 -16.37
N HIS A 648 -14.98 -7.27 -16.08
CA HIS A 648 -14.06 -7.36 -14.95
C HIS A 648 -12.75 -6.61 -15.23
N VAL A 649 -12.26 -5.88 -14.23
CA VAL A 649 -10.86 -5.42 -14.19
C VAL A 649 -10.03 -6.57 -13.62
N VAL A 650 -9.07 -7.05 -14.41
CA VAL A 650 -8.28 -8.25 -14.14
C VAL A 650 -6.84 -7.89 -13.80
N ALA A 651 -6.36 -8.34 -12.64
CA ALA A 651 -4.94 -8.43 -12.35
C ALA A 651 -4.46 -9.86 -12.65
N MET A 652 -3.32 -10.01 -13.33
CA MET A 652 -2.71 -11.32 -13.64
C MET A 652 -1.33 -11.41 -13.00
N THR A 653 -0.99 -12.53 -12.35
CA THR A 653 0.38 -12.80 -11.86
C THR A 653 1.11 -13.80 -12.75
N GLY A 654 2.43 -13.69 -12.80
CA GLY A 654 3.29 -14.61 -13.55
C GLY A 654 4.78 -14.39 -13.28
N ASP A 655 5.56 -15.43 -13.49
CA ASP A 655 7.02 -15.42 -13.34
C ASP A 655 7.76 -15.83 -14.64
N GLY A 656 7.14 -16.66 -15.47
CA GLY A 656 7.73 -17.15 -16.72
C GLY A 656 7.51 -16.25 -17.95
N VAL A 657 8.36 -16.44 -18.96
CA VAL A 657 8.20 -15.85 -20.32
C VAL A 657 6.82 -16.17 -20.89
N ASN A 658 6.37 -17.40 -20.62
CA ASN A 658 5.06 -17.96 -20.97
C ASN A 658 3.88 -17.12 -20.46
N ASP A 659 4.08 -16.32 -19.40
CA ASP A 659 3.03 -15.48 -18.83
C ASP A 659 3.01 -14.08 -19.42
N ALA A 660 4.10 -13.65 -20.09
CA ALA A 660 4.24 -12.30 -20.64
C ALA A 660 3.06 -11.86 -21.54
N PRO A 661 2.46 -12.71 -22.40
CA PRO A 661 1.27 -12.32 -23.17
C PRO A 661 0.05 -12.03 -22.29
N ALA A 662 -0.20 -12.87 -21.27
CA ALA A 662 -1.32 -12.71 -20.35
C ALA A 662 -1.12 -11.51 -19.40
N LEU A 663 0.11 -11.33 -18.88
CA LEU A 663 0.52 -10.17 -18.09
C LEU A 663 0.29 -8.85 -18.84
N LYS A 664 0.75 -8.77 -20.09
CA LYS A 664 0.62 -7.59 -20.96
C LYS A 664 -0.82 -7.33 -21.42
N ARG A 665 -1.70 -8.34 -21.36
CA ARG A 665 -3.13 -8.22 -21.72
C ARG A 665 -4.01 -7.81 -20.55
N ALA A 666 -3.64 -8.20 -19.33
CA ALA A 666 -4.35 -7.85 -18.11
C ALA A 666 -4.41 -6.32 -17.90
N ASP A 667 -5.39 -5.86 -17.12
CA ASP A 667 -5.50 -4.44 -16.77
C ASP A 667 -4.38 -4.02 -15.80
N VAL A 668 -3.85 -4.98 -15.04
CA VAL A 668 -2.60 -4.87 -14.27
C VAL A 668 -1.83 -6.19 -14.39
N GLY A 669 -0.75 -6.23 -15.17
CA GLY A 669 0.22 -7.32 -15.11
C GLY A 669 1.08 -7.21 -13.83
N VAL A 670 1.29 -8.35 -13.16
CA VAL A 670 2.07 -8.45 -11.92
C VAL A 670 3.17 -9.50 -12.06
N ALA A 671 4.43 -9.06 -12.06
CA ALA A 671 5.58 -9.95 -12.15
C ALA A 671 6.25 -10.20 -10.80
N MET A 672 6.84 -11.38 -10.64
CA MET A 672 7.64 -11.74 -9.48
C MET A 672 9.02 -11.06 -9.56
N GLY A 673 9.47 -10.43 -8.48
CA GLY A 673 10.70 -9.63 -8.45
C GLY A 673 11.97 -10.49 -8.34
N ARG A 674 11.93 -11.57 -7.56
CA ARG A 674 13.10 -12.45 -7.32
C ARG A 674 13.11 -13.65 -8.26
N LYS A 675 11.99 -14.38 -8.35
CA LYS A 675 11.84 -15.58 -9.20
C LYS A 675 11.42 -15.27 -10.63
N GLY A 676 10.87 -14.08 -10.91
CA GLY A 676 10.38 -13.72 -12.23
C GLY A 676 11.48 -13.43 -13.24
N THR A 677 11.28 -13.94 -14.45
CA THR A 677 12.07 -13.65 -15.65
C THR A 677 12.02 -12.16 -16.00
N GLU A 678 13.06 -11.65 -16.65
CA GLU A 678 13.09 -10.25 -17.09
C GLU A 678 12.02 -9.99 -18.18
N ALA A 679 11.64 -11.02 -18.95
CA ALA A 679 10.50 -10.98 -19.86
C ALA A 679 9.16 -10.74 -19.14
N ALA A 680 8.86 -11.51 -18.08
CA ALA A 680 7.66 -11.32 -17.27
C ALA A 680 7.65 -9.92 -16.61
N LYS A 681 8.79 -9.48 -16.07
CA LYS A 681 8.93 -8.13 -15.49
C LYS A 681 8.69 -7.02 -16.50
N GLU A 682 9.13 -7.16 -17.76
CA GLU A 682 8.92 -6.16 -18.81
C GLU A 682 7.47 -6.09 -19.29
N ALA A 683 6.78 -7.23 -19.30
CA ALA A 683 5.36 -7.30 -19.64
C ALA A 683 4.44 -6.67 -18.58
N ALA A 684 4.87 -6.61 -17.32
CA ALA A 684 4.04 -6.22 -16.18
C ALA A 684 4.05 -4.72 -15.83
N GLU A 685 2.90 -4.23 -15.36
CA GLU A 685 2.71 -2.90 -14.76
C GLU A 685 3.31 -2.78 -13.35
N MET A 686 3.37 -3.89 -12.62
CA MET A 686 3.81 -3.98 -11.23
C MET A 686 4.78 -5.15 -11.02
N VAL A 687 5.77 -4.98 -10.13
CA VAL A 687 6.73 -6.02 -9.72
C VAL A 687 6.70 -6.20 -8.21
N LEU A 688 6.63 -7.44 -7.74
CA LEU A 688 6.60 -7.79 -6.31
C LEU A 688 8.01 -8.09 -5.80
N ALA A 689 8.60 -7.21 -4.98
CA ALA A 689 9.98 -7.35 -4.48
C ALA A 689 10.19 -8.57 -3.53
N ASP A 690 9.10 -9.16 -3.03
CA ASP A 690 9.08 -10.28 -2.10
C ASP A 690 8.37 -11.54 -2.63
N ASP A 691 7.94 -11.53 -3.90
CA ASP A 691 7.29 -12.66 -4.56
C ASP A 691 6.01 -13.13 -3.82
N ASN A 692 5.24 -12.20 -3.25
CA ASN A 692 4.19 -12.53 -2.28
C ASN A 692 2.79 -12.03 -2.69
N PHE A 693 1.81 -12.93 -2.73
CA PHE A 693 0.42 -12.59 -3.04
C PHE A 693 -0.16 -11.50 -2.13
N ALA A 694 0.22 -11.48 -0.83
CA ALA A 694 -0.26 -10.46 0.12
C ALA A 694 0.10 -9.02 -0.30
N SER A 695 1.24 -8.83 -0.98
CA SER A 695 1.69 -7.54 -1.50
C SER A 695 0.75 -7.00 -2.60
N ILE A 696 0.08 -7.88 -3.36
CA ILE A 696 -0.93 -7.52 -4.36
C ILE A 696 -2.18 -6.96 -3.67
N VAL A 697 -2.66 -7.66 -2.64
CA VAL A 697 -3.87 -7.28 -1.89
C VAL A 697 -3.66 -5.96 -1.18
N ALA A 698 -2.48 -5.76 -0.59
CA ALA A 698 -2.07 -4.48 -0.03
C ALA A 698 -2.01 -3.36 -1.09
N ALA A 699 -1.50 -3.64 -2.30
CA ALA A 699 -1.48 -2.67 -3.40
C ALA A 699 -2.88 -2.31 -3.91
N VAL A 700 -3.83 -3.26 -3.93
CA VAL A 700 -5.25 -2.99 -4.21
C VAL A 700 -5.83 -2.03 -3.16
N GLY A 701 -5.55 -2.27 -1.87
CA GLY A 701 -5.98 -1.38 -0.78
C GLY A 701 -5.39 0.04 -0.87
N GLU A 702 -4.10 0.18 -1.17
CA GLU A 702 -3.47 1.49 -1.41
C GLU A 702 -4.04 2.17 -2.68
N GLY A 703 -4.32 1.42 -3.76
CA GLY A 703 -4.93 1.96 -4.98
C GLY A 703 -6.35 2.49 -4.76
N ARG A 704 -7.15 1.77 -3.96
CA ARG A 704 -8.47 2.25 -3.48
C ARG A 704 -8.33 3.51 -2.63
N THR A 705 -7.33 3.56 -1.74
CA THR A 705 -7.03 4.74 -0.89
C THR A 705 -6.67 5.97 -1.71
N VAL A 706 -5.83 5.82 -2.74
CA VAL A 706 -5.47 6.92 -3.67
C VAL A 706 -6.72 7.48 -4.34
N TYR A 707 -7.62 6.63 -4.83
CA TYR A 707 -8.86 7.06 -5.47
C TYR A 707 -9.83 7.77 -4.51
N ASP A 708 -9.99 7.27 -3.28
CA ASP A 708 -10.81 7.92 -2.26
C ASP A 708 -10.24 9.29 -1.84
N ASN A 709 -8.91 9.40 -1.66
CA ASN A 709 -8.25 10.67 -1.36
C ASN A 709 -8.39 11.69 -2.49
N LEU A 710 -8.31 11.25 -3.76
CA LEU A 710 -8.59 12.10 -4.93
C LEU A 710 -10.04 12.60 -4.93
N LYS A 711 -11.02 11.74 -4.64
CA LYS A 711 -12.43 12.16 -4.50
C LYS A 711 -12.63 13.16 -3.36
N LYS A 712 -11.93 13.01 -2.23
CA LYS A 712 -11.94 13.98 -1.12
C LYS A 712 -11.39 15.34 -1.55
N VAL A 713 -10.24 15.37 -2.24
CA VAL A 713 -9.65 16.62 -2.77
C VAL A 713 -10.62 17.33 -3.71
N ILE A 714 -11.18 16.62 -4.70
CA ILE A 714 -12.11 17.19 -5.68
C ILE A 714 -13.37 17.71 -4.99
N GLY A 715 -13.93 16.91 -4.08
CA GLY A 715 -15.08 17.29 -3.29
C GLY A 715 -14.83 18.45 -2.33
N TRP A 716 -13.56 18.71 -1.96
CA TRP A 716 -13.19 19.84 -1.13
C TRP A 716 -13.05 21.11 -1.97
N THR A 717 -12.32 21.05 -3.10
CA THR A 717 -12.01 22.20 -3.95
C THR A 717 -13.21 22.73 -4.74
N LEU A 718 -14.06 21.85 -5.28
CA LEU A 718 -15.18 22.33 -6.12
C LEU A 718 -16.22 23.19 -5.38
N PRO A 719 -16.67 22.88 -4.15
CA PRO A 719 -17.61 23.75 -3.43
C PRO A 719 -17.00 25.00 -2.81
N THR A 720 -15.70 25.01 -2.44
CA THR A 720 -15.05 26.23 -1.94
C THR A 720 -15.02 27.28 -3.05
N ASN A 721 -14.45 26.90 -4.18
CA ASN A 721 -14.36 27.71 -5.39
C ASN A 721 -15.75 28.06 -5.96
N GLY A 722 -16.69 27.11 -5.90
CA GLY A 722 -18.09 27.32 -6.29
C GLY A 722 -18.82 28.31 -5.38
N GLY A 723 -18.61 28.26 -4.06
CA GLY A 723 -19.20 29.19 -3.09
C GLY A 723 -18.67 30.61 -3.26
N GLU A 724 -17.36 30.77 -3.45
CA GLU A 724 -16.73 32.06 -3.72
C GLU A 724 -17.24 32.68 -5.03
N ALA A 725 -17.28 31.88 -6.11
CA ALA A 725 -17.79 32.30 -7.41
C ALA A 725 -19.27 32.70 -7.34
N LEU A 726 -20.11 31.92 -6.65
CA LEU A 726 -21.52 32.24 -6.47
C LEU A 726 -21.74 33.49 -5.60
N ALA A 727 -20.86 33.79 -4.63
CA ALA A 727 -20.95 35.00 -3.83
C ALA A 727 -20.73 36.26 -4.70
N ILE A 728 -19.74 36.23 -5.60
CA ILE A 728 -19.47 37.31 -6.56
C ILE A 728 -20.63 37.47 -7.55
N ILE A 729 -21.13 36.35 -8.11
CA ILE A 729 -22.29 36.35 -9.02
C ILE A 729 -23.53 36.94 -8.30
N GLY A 730 -23.79 36.51 -7.06
CA GLY A 730 -24.89 37.03 -6.25
C GLY A 730 -24.81 38.54 -6.00
N ALA A 731 -23.62 39.04 -5.65
CA ALA A 731 -23.38 40.47 -5.45
C ALA A 731 -23.70 41.27 -6.72
N ILE A 732 -23.20 40.84 -7.89
CA ILE A 732 -23.43 41.54 -9.17
C ILE A 732 -24.91 41.47 -9.60
N LEU A 733 -25.53 40.28 -9.49
CA LEU A 733 -26.91 40.08 -9.92
C LEU A 733 -27.91 40.88 -9.09
N VAL A 734 -27.69 41.00 -7.77
CA VAL A 734 -28.56 41.76 -6.86
C VAL A 734 -28.14 43.23 -6.73
N GLY A 735 -26.88 43.56 -7.01
CA GLY A 735 -26.31 44.90 -6.88
C GLY A 735 -25.83 45.23 -5.47
N PHE A 736 -25.40 44.22 -4.73
CA PHE A 736 -24.78 44.40 -3.43
C PHE A 736 -23.29 44.75 -3.58
N THR A 737 -22.74 45.40 -2.56
CA THR A 737 -21.30 45.58 -2.39
C THR A 737 -20.60 44.22 -2.44
N LEU A 738 -19.45 44.14 -3.12
CA LEU A 738 -18.68 42.89 -3.18
C LEU A 738 -18.20 42.50 -1.76
N PRO A 739 -18.58 41.30 -1.26
CA PRO A 739 -18.30 40.89 0.12
C PRO A 739 -16.82 40.51 0.34
N MET A 740 -16.02 40.44 -0.74
CA MET A 740 -14.58 40.25 -0.75
C MET A 740 -14.01 40.74 -2.09
N THR A 741 -12.76 41.18 -2.12
CA THR A 741 -12.09 41.68 -3.35
C THR A 741 -11.42 40.55 -4.14
N PRO A 742 -11.15 40.74 -5.45
CA PRO A 742 -10.39 39.76 -6.25
C PRO A 742 -9.04 39.37 -5.64
N LEU A 743 -8.35 40.30 -4.97
CA LEU A 743 -7.08 40.03 -4.28
C LEU A 743 -7.27 39.15 -3.03
N GLN A 744 -8.36 39.34 -2.30
CA GLN A 744 -8.70 38.56 -1.11
C GLN A 744 -9.09 37.12 -1.48
N ILE A 745 -9.86 36.94 -2.58
CA ILE A 745 -10.17 35.62 -3.17
C ILE A 745 -8.90 34.86 -3.57
N LEU A 746 -7.96 35.56 -4.21
CA LEU A 746 -6.68 35.04 -4.65
C LEU A 746 -5.82 34.58 -3.45
N TRP A 747 -5.89 35.28 -2.32
CA TRP A 747 -5.31 34.85 -1.03
C TRP A 747 -6.02 33.62 -0.44
N ILE A 748 -7.36 33.59 -0.39
CA ILE A 748 -8.14 32.45 0.11
C ILE A 748 -7.77 31.18 -0.66
N ASN A 749 -7.81 31.22 -1.99
CA ASN A 749 -7.50 30.05 -2.84
C ASN A 749 -6.07 29.56 -2.64
N MET A 750 -5.07 30.46 -2.65
CA MET A 750 -3.67 30.09 -2.43
C MET A 750 -3.46 29.42 -1.06
N VAL A 751 -3.98 30.03 0.01
CA VAL A 751 -3.76 29.53 1.38
C VAL A 751 -4.53 28.24 1.64
N THR A 752 -5.81 28.19 1.26
CA THR A 752 -6.65 27.02 1.53
C THR A 752 -6.28 25.82 0.67
N ALA A 753 -5.96 25.99 -0.62
CA ALA A 753 -5.57 24.86 -1.48
C ALA A 753 -4.25 24.21 -1.02
N VAL A 754 -3.25 25.03 -0.64
CA VAL A 754 -1.93 24.55 -0.23
C VAL A 754 -1.93 24.02 1.21
N GLY A 755 -2.66 24.66 2.13
CA GLY A 755 -2.65 24.29 3.55
C GLY A 755 -3.82 23.43 4.03
N LEU A 756 -4.97 23.36 3.35
CA LEU A 756 -6.06 22.41 3.64
C LEU A 756 -6.19 21.36 2.53
N GLY A 757 -6.42 21.78 1.28
CA GLY A 757 -6.73 20.88 0.17
C GLY A 757 -5.67 19.81 -0.07
N LEU A 758 -4.39 20.20 -0.06
CA LEU A 758 -3.26 19.28 -0.18
C LEU A 758 -3.17 18.25 0.97
N THR A 759 -3.66 18.57 2.17
CA THR A 759 -3.57 17.64 3.33
C THR A 759 -4.40 16.37 3.13
N LEU A 760 -5.49 16.47 2.35
CA LEU A 760 -6.34 15.33 1.98
C LEU A 760 -5.63 14.28 1.12
N ALA A 761 -4.55 14.65 0.42
CA ALA A 761 -3.70 13.69 -0.30
C ALA A 761 -2.99 12.71 0.66
N PHE A 762 -2.73 13.14 1.90
CA PHE A 762 -1.99 12.38 2.91
C PHE A 762 -2.87 11.54 3.83
N GLU A 763 -4.20 11.59 3.71
CA GLU A 763 -5.11 10.81 4.55
C GLU A 763 -4.75 9.31 4.55
N PRO A 764 -4.90 8.63 5.70
CA PRO A 764 -4.69 7.19 5.81
C PRO A 764 -5.79 6.41 5.09
N THR A 765 -5.51 5.13 4.81
CA THR A 765 -6.48 4.15 4.33
C THR A 765 -7.67 4.04 5.28
N GLU A 766 -8.90 4.12 4.78
CA GLU A 766 -10.09 3.94 5.62
C GLU A 766 -10.24 2.46 6.03
N PRO A 767 -10.67 2.14 7.27
CA PRO A 767 -10.76 0.76 7.76
C PRO A 767 -11.70 -0.17 6.97
N ASP A 768 -12.58 0.39 6.14
CA ASP A 768 -13.54 -0.34 5.33
C ASP A 768 -13.12 -0.48 3.85
N VAL A 769 -11.93 0.02 3.45
CA VAL A 769 -11.45 0.00 2.05
C VAL A 769 -11.47 -1.42 1.46
N MET A 770 -11.10 -2.42 2.26
CA MET A 770 -11.10 -3.84 1.88
C MET A 770 -12.38 -4.58 2.33
N ARG A 771 -13.43 -3.87 2.72
CA ARG A 771 -14.79 -4.40 2.99
C ARG A 771 -15.84 -3.91 1.98
N ARG A 772 -15.43 -3.03 1.07
CA ARG A 772 -16.26 -2.50 -0.04
C ARG A 772 -16.01 -3.32 -1.30
N SER A 773 -17.06 -3.60 -2.07
CA SER A 773 -16.93 -4.25 -3.39
C SER A 773 -16.13 -3.37 -4.38
N PRO A 774 -15.51 -3.96 -5.43
CA PRO A 774 -14.76 -3.21 -6.43
C PRO A 774 -15.64 -2.16 -7.15
N ARG A 775 -15.08 -0.98 -7.41
CA ARG A 775 -15.75 0.06 -8.21
C ARG A 775 -15.84 -0.38 -9.68
N ALA A 776 -16.86 0.10 -10.39
CA ALA A 776 -16.89 -0.04 -11.84
C ALA A 776 -15.77 0.81 -12.48
N ALA A 777 -15.05 0.25 -13.47
CA ALA A 777 -13.97 0.96 -14.15
C ALA A 777 -14.43 2.29 -14.78
N ASN A 778 -15.66 2.31 -15.31
CA ASN A 778 -16.29 3.45 -15.99
C ASN A 778 -17.12 4.36 -15.04
N GLU A 779 -16.98 4.21 -13.71
CA GLU A 779 -17.65 5.13 -12.78
C GLU A 779 -17.11 6.57 -12.96
N PRO A 780 -17.96 7.59 -13.13
CA PRO A 780 -17.50 8.96 -13.22
C PRO A 780 -16.97 9.44 -11.87
N VAL A 781 -15.84 10.16 -11.89
CA VAL A 781 -15.23 10.72 -10.67
C VAL A 781 -16.21 11.64 -9.90
N LEU A 782 -17.03 12.39 -10.64
CA LEU A 782 -18.16 13.15 -10.09
C LEU A 782 -19.42 12.28 -10.02
N SER A 783 -19.67 11.69 -8.85
CA SER A 783 -20.93 11.00 -8.56
C SER A 783 -22.09 11.99 -8.35
N GLY A 784 -23.33 11.50 -8.45
CA GLY A 784 -24.53 12.33 -8.21
C GLY A 784 -24.56 12.91 -6.80
N PHE A 785 -24.15 12.11 -5.81
CA PHE A 785 -23.91 12.58 -4.44
C PHE A 785 -22.85 13.68 -4.35
N LEU A 786 -21.73 13.56 -5.06
CA LEU A 786 -20.67 14.57 -5.02
C LEU A 786 -21.16 15.92 -5.59
N ILE A 787 -21.89 15.88 -6.71
CA ILE A 787 -22.51 17.08 -7.31
C ILE A 787 -23.52 17.73 -6.35
N TRP A 788 -24.34 16.94 -5.65
CA TRP A 788 -25.24 17.46 -4.62
C TRP A 788 -24.47 18.18 -3.50
N ARG A 789 -23.41 17.56 -2.97
CA ARG A 789 -22.59 18.16 -1.90
C ARG A 789 -21.84 19.40 -2.38
N VAL A 790 -21.41 19.46 -3.65
CA VAL A 790 -20.86 20.69 -4.26
C VAL A 790 -21.88 21.82 -4.19
N VAL A 791 -23.12 21.60 -4.64
CA VAL A 791 -24.19 22.61 -4.62
C VAL A 791 -24.53 23.05 -3.21
N LEU A 792 -24.75 22.10 -2.29
CA LEU A 792 -25.13 22.38 -0.90
C LEU A 792 -24.08 23.27 -0.19
N VAL A 793 -22.80 22.88 -0.26
CA VAL A 793 -21.72 23.60 0.43
C VAL A 793 -21.47 24.96 -0.22
N SER A 794 -21.55 25.06 -1.55
CA SER A 794 -21.44 26.35 -2.25
C SER A 794 -22.52 27.34 -1.79
N LEU A 795 -23.78 26.89 -1.65
CA LEU A 795 -24.86 27.73 -1.10
C LEU A 795 -24.61 28.12 0.36
N LEU A 796 -24.14 27.19 1.20
CA LEU A 796 -23.83 27.52 2.60
C LEU A 796 -22.70 28.56 2.72
N TYR A 797 -21.71 28.53 1.82
CA TYR A 797 -20.67 29.57 1.73
C TYR A 797 -21.25 30.93 1.38
N VAL A 798 -22.14 31.00 0.38
CA VAL A 798 -22.85 32.24 0.01
C VAL A 798 -23.67 32.79 1.19
N VAL A 799 -24.44 31.93 1.87
CA VAL A 799 -25.26 32.31 3.04
C VAL A 799 -24.39 32.78 4.21
N GLY A 800 -23.28 32.09 4.51
CA GLY A 800 -22.36 32.49 5.57
C GLY A 800 -21.65 33.81 5.28
N ALA A 801 -21.18 34.00 4.04
CA ALA A 801 -20.50 35.22 3.59
C ALA A 801 -21.44 36.43 3.64
N PHE A 802 -22.61 36.37 2.98
CA PHE A 802 -23.56 37.49 3.00
C PHE A 802 -24.19 37.71 4.38
N GLY A 803 -24.44 36.65 5.15
CA GLY A 803 -24.99 36.75 6.50
C GLY A 803 -24.08 37.55 7.43
N LEU A 804 -22.78 37.28 7.43
CA LEU A 804 -21.81 38.07 8.20
C LEU A 804 -21.55 39.46 7.60
N PHE A 805 -21.58 39.60 6.27
CA PHE A 805 -21.42 40.89 5.61
C PHE A 805 -22.53 41.87 6.00
N PHE A 806 -23.80 41.48 5.88
CA PHE A 806 -24.92 42.32 6.27
C PHE A 806 -25.01 42.53 7.78
N TRP A 807 -24.69 41.53 8.60
CA TRP A 807 -24.58 41.70 10.05
C TRP A 807 -23.50 42.73 10.45
N ALA A 808 -22.40 42.82 9.71
CA ALA A 808 -21.38 43.85 9.91
C ALA A 808 -21.87 45.24 9.47
N GLU A 809 -22.52 45.35 8.30
CA GLU A 809 -23.11 46.62 7.83
C GLU A 809 -24.22 47.13 8.75
N GLU A 810 -25.11 46.27 9.27
CA GLU A 810 -26.15 46.63 10.24
C GLU A 810 -25.58 47.16 11.57
N ARG A 811 -24.39 46.71 11.96
CA ARG A 811 -23.65 47.22 13.12
C ARG A 811 -22.88 48.52 12.83
N GLY A 812 -22.96 49.04 11.60
CA GLY A 812 -22.28 50.26 11.17
C GLY A 812 -20.78 50.11 10.96
N LEU A 813 -20.28 48.88 10.75
CA LEU A 813 -18.86 48.64 10.47
C LEU A 813 -18.49 49.07 9.03
N PRO A 814 -17.26 49.56 8.79
CA PRO A 814 -16.79 49.87 7.45
C PRO A 814 -16.80 48.64 6.52
N THR A 815 -17.00 48.86 5.22
CA THR A 815 -17.02 47.80 4.21
C THR A 815 -15.72 46.97 4.19
N GLU A 816 -14.58 47.59 4.46
CA GLU A 816 -13.26 46.95 4.51
C GLU A 816 -13.15 45.99 5.72
N GLU A 817 -13.79 46.35 6.83
CA GLU A 817 -13.90 45.53 8.03
C GLU A 817 -14.87 44.36 7.79
N ALA A 818 -16.05 44.64 7.22
CA ALA A 818 -17.00 43.62 6.78
C ALA A 818 -16.37 42.57 5.84
N ARG A 819 -15.57 43.02 4.85
CA ARG A 819 -14.78 42.14 3.97
C ARG A 819 -13.77 41.29 4.75
N THR A 820 -13.08 41.88 5.73
CA THR A 820 -12.09 41.13 6.53
C THR A 820 -12.74 40.03 7.37
N ILE A 821 -13.94 40.29 7.91
CA ILE A 821 -14.76 39.30 8.63
C ILE A 821 -15.16 38.16 7.68
N VAL A 822 -15.64 38.47 6.48
CA VAL A 822 -16.05 37.48 5.47
C VAL A 822 -14.86 36.59 5.05
N VAL A 823 -13.69 37.17 4.78
CA VAL A 823 -12.50 36.40 4.37
C VAL A 823 -12.07 35.41 5.46
N ASN A 824 -12.03 35.85 6.72
CA ASN A 824 -11.74 34.97 7.84
C ASN A 824 -12.82 33.89 8.00
N ALA A 825 -14.10 34.24 7.87
CA ALA A 825 -15.21 33.30 7.97
C ALA A 825 -15.17 32.21 6.88
N ILE A 826 -14.90 32.55 5.61
CA ILE A 826 -14.77 31.58 4.52
C ILE A 826 -13.64 30.58 4.82
N VAL A 827 -12.50 31.04 5.33
CA VAL A 827 -11.37 30.15 5.67
C VAL A 827 -11.69 29.27 6.88
N ILE A 828 -12.38 29.80 7.89
CA ILE A 828 -12.86 29.03 9.05
C ILE A 828 -13.90 27.98 8.60
N MET A 829 -14.85 28.34 7.75
CA MET A 829 -15.79 27.41 7.10
C MET A 829 -15.04 26.34 6.28
N GLY A 830 -13.91 26.69 5.66
CA GLY A 830 -12.98 25.76 5.01
C GLY A 830 -12.37 24.73 5.97
N ILE A 831 -11.96 25.16 7.16
CA ILE A 831 -11.42 24.29 8.22
C ILE A 831 -12.52 23.33 8.73
N PHE A 832 -13.71 23.84 9.06
CA PHE A 832 -14.83 23.00 9.49
C PHE A 832 -15.29 22.03 8.39
N TYR A 833 -15.29 22.49 7.13
CA TYR A 833 -15.63 21.65 5.99
C TYR A 833 -14.59 20.56 5.73
N LEU A 834 -13.30 20.85 5.93
CA LEU A 834 -12.22 19.86 5.85
C LEU A 834 -12.50 18.66 6.78
N PHE A 835 -12.82 18.91 8.05
CA PHE A 835 -13.19 17.83 8.97
C PHE A 835 -14.42 17.05 8.51
N SER A 836 -15.41 17.73 7.90
CA SER A 836 -16.58 17.06 7.34
C SER A 836 -16.25 16.13 6.17
N ILE A 837 -15.41 16.57 5.22
CA ILE A 837 -15.13 15.79 4.01
C ILE A 837 -14.13 14.64 4.22
N ARG A 838 -13.24 14.72 5.22
CA ARG A 838 -12.34 13.61 5.59
C ARG A 838 -13.07 12.28 5.79
N ARG A 839 -14.28 12.33 6.34
CA ARG A 839 -15.17 11.17 6.57
C ARG A 839 -16.54 11.43 5.95
N PRO A 840 -16.75 11.20 4.64
CA PRO A 840 -17.93 11.69 3.92
C PRO A 840 -19.26 11.08 4.40
N PHE A 841 -19.23 9.85 4.94
CA PHE A 841 -20.42 9.11 5.40
C PHE A 841 -20.43 8.76 6.90
N ALA A 842 -19.30 8.87 7.60
CA ALA A 842 -19.19 8.66 9.04
C ALA A 842 -19.21 9.99 9.80
N ALA A 843 -19.47 9.95 11.11
CA ALA A 843 -19.36 11.14 11.96
C ALA A 843 -17.93 11.70 11.93
N SER A 844 -17.78 13.01 11.79
CA SER A 844 -16.46 13.64 11.61
C SER A 844 -15.58 13.61 12.86
N PHE A 845 -16.18 13.60 14.05
CA PHE A 845 -15.48 13.79 15.33
C PHE A 845 -15.57 12.58 16.29
N PRO A 846 -14.75 11.55 16.07
CA PRO A 846 -14.11 10.81 17.15
C PRO A 846 -12.68 11.33 17.35
N TRP A 847 -12.31 11.70 18.57
CA TRP A 847 -11.01 12.32 18.88
C TRP A 847 -9.79 11.47 18.45
N THR A 848 -9.96 10.15 18.34
CA THR A 848 -8.95 9.22 17.79
C THR A 848 -8.52 9.59 16.37
N GLY A 849 -9.47 9.95 15.50
CA GLY A 849 -9.21 10.27 14.09
C GLY A 849 -8.56 11.64 13.82
N LEU A 850 -8.34 12.45 14.86
CA LEU A 850 -7.63 13.73 14.72
C LEU A 850 -6.11 13.50 14.69
N LEU A 851 -5.60 12.68 15.62
CA LEU A 851 -4.18 12.36 15.76
C LEU A 851 -3.65 11.46 14.63
N GLU A 852 -4.52 10.67 13.99
CA GLU A 852 -4.20 9.78 12.86
C GLU A 852 -3.80 10.52 11.56
N ALA A 853 -4.09 11.83 11.45
CA ALA A 853 -3.79 12.64 10.26
C ALA A 853 -2.96 13.89 10.60
N PRO A 854 -1.66 13.75 10.94
CA PRO A 854 -0.82 14.87 11.34
C PRO A 854 -0.71 15.96 10.26
N ALA A 855 -0.80 15.60 8.97
CA ALA A 855 -0.81 16.56 7.87
C ALA A 855 -1.98 17.57 7.96
N VAL A 856 -3.16 17.13 8.38
CA VAL A 856 -4.34 17.99 8.55
C VAL A 856 -4.14 18.96 9.71
N ILE A 857 -3.62 18.49 10.85
CA ILE A 857 -3.34 19.35 12.01
C ILE A 857 -2.29 20.40 11.64
N ILE A 858 -1.19 19.99 11.00
CA ILE A 858 -0.13 20.90 10.55
C ILE A 858 -0.70 21.96 9.59
N GLY A 859 -1.56 21.55 8.65
CA GLY A 859 -2.26 22.43 7.72
C GLY A 859 -3.15 23.47 8.41
N VAL A 860 -4.02 23.03 9.32
CA VAL A 860 -4.92 23.91 10.09
C VAL A 860 -4.15 24.88 10.99
N VAL A 861 -3.06 24.44 11.63
CA VAL A 861 -2.19 25.31 12.44
C VAL A 861 -1.48 26.34 11.57
N ALA A 862 -0.89 25.91 10.44
CA ALA A 862 -0.21 26.81 9.51
C ALA A 862 -1.16 27.87 8.92
N ILE A 863 -2.41 27.49 8.62
CA ILE A 863 -3.43 28.43 8.11
C ILE A 863 -3.94 29.36 9.19
N THR A 864 -4.17 28.88 10.41
CA THR A 864 -4.53 29.76 11.54
C THR A 864 -3.45 30.84 11.74
N ILE A 865 -2.17 30.48 11.68
CA ILE A 865 -1.05 31.44 11.72
C ILE A 865 -1.09 32.39 10.52
N ALA A 866 -1.32 31.88 9.30
CA ALA A 866 -1.42 32.71 8.10
C ALA A 866 -2.59 33.71 8.15
N GLN A 867 -3.74 33.33 8.71
CA GLN A 867 -4.90 34.23 8.87
C GLN A 867 -4.71 35.27 9.96
N ILE A 868 -4.02 34.93 11.05
CA ILE A 868 -3.59 35.90 12.06
C ILE A 868 -2.64 36.93 11.42
N LEU A 869 -1.69 36.50 10.60
CA LEU A 869 -0.81 37.42 9.86
C LEU A 869 -1.59 38.27 8.84
N PHE A 870 -2.53 37.69 8.10
CA PHE A 870 -3.37 38.41 7.14
C PHE A 870 -4.24 39.50 7.78
N THR A 871 -4.78 39.22 8.97
CA THR A 871 -5.72 40.12 9.67
C THR A 871 -4.99 41.22 10.45
N TYR A 872 -3.84 40.91 11.08
CA TYR A 872 -3.19 41.81 12.04
C TYR A 872 -1.81 42.35 11.60
N ALA A 873 -1.18 41.84 10.53
CA ALA A 873 0.12 42.36 10.12
C ALA A 873 -0.03 43.66 9.28
N PRO A 874 0.65 44.77 9.62
CA PRO A 874 0.46 46.06 8.95
C PRO A 874 0.73 46.05 7.43
N PHE A 875 1.64 45.19 6.97
CA PHE A 875 1.93 45.06 5.53
C PHE A 875 0.83 44.29 4.78
N MET A 876 0.17 43.31 5.43
CA MET A 876 -0.97 42.60 4.85
C MET A 876 -2.20 43.52 4.78
N GLN A 877 -2.46 44.28 5.85
CA GLN A 877 -3.52 45.31 5.88
C GLN A 877 -3.37 46.31 4.74
N LYS A 878 -2.14 46.73 4.42
CA LYS A 878 -1.86 47.65 3.30
C LYS A 878 -2.01 47.00 1.91
N MET A 879 -1.77 45.69 1.75
CA MET A 879 -1.83 45.01 0.45
C MET A 879 -3.22 44.45 0.10
N PHE A 880 -3.98 44.01 1.10
CA PHE A 880 -5.29 43.36 0.93
C PHE A 880 -6.47 44.20 1.44
N ASP A 881 -6.19 45.44 1.87
CA ASP A 881 -7.14 46.38 2.48
C ASP A 881 -7.95 45.78 3.65
N THR A 882 -7.25 45.06 4.55
CA THR A 882 -7.87 44.44 5.72
C THR A 882 -7.88 45.39 6.92
N ARG A 883 -8.75 45.09 7.90
CA ARG A 883 -8.89 45.82 9.17
C ARG A 883 -8.76 44.84 10.35
N PRO A 884 -8.24 45.27 11.52
CA PRO A 884 -8.16 44.41 12.68
C PRO A 884 -9.57 44.02 13.17
N MET A 885 -9.79 42.74 13.43
CA MET A 885 -11.09 42.23 13.93
C MET A 885 -11.14 42.23 15.46
N SER A 886 -12.34 42.42 16.01
CA SER A 886 -12.61 42.22 17.43
C SER A 886 -12.84 40.74 17.77
N LEU A 887 -12.74 40.40 19.05
CA LEU A 887 -13.04 39.04 19.55
C LEU A 887 -14.48 38.62 19.25
N LEU A 888 -15.43 39.56 19.18
CA LEU A 888 -16.83 39.26 18.88
C LEU A 888 -17.02 38.87 17.41
N GLU A 889 -16.36 39.56 16.48
CA GLU A 889 -16.42 39.18 15.06
C GLU A 889 -15.68 37.86 14.79
N GLY A 890 -14.55 37.62 15.47
CA GLY A 890 -13.87 36.32 15.45
C GLY A 890 -14.78 35.18 15.95
N ALA A 891 -15.50 35.40 17.07
CA ALA A 891 -16.47 34.45 17.58
C ALA A 891 -17.65 34.22 16.63
N ALA A 892 -18.15 35.27 15.96
CA ALA A 892 -19.21 35.16 14.96
C ALA A 892 -18.76 34.34 13.73
N ALA A 893 -17.54 34.58 13.22
CA ALA A 893 -16.95 33.81 12.13
C ALA A 893 -16.77 32.32 12.50
N ILE A 894 -16.34 32.03 13.73
CA ILE A 894 -16.30 30.65 14.28
C ILE A 894 -17.71 30.06 14.36
N GLY A 895 -18.69 30.83 14.85
CA GLY A 895 -20.08 30.39 14.96
C GLY A 895 -20.69 29.97 13.63
N VAL A 896 -20.44 30.70 12.54
CA VAL A 896 -20.88 30.32 11.19
C VAL A 896 -20.17 29.05 10.69
N GLY A 897 -18.87 28.89 10.99
CA GLY A 897 -18.14 27.65 10.73
C GLY A 897 -18.74 26.42 11.44
N VAL A 898 -19.07 26.57 12.73
CA VAL A 898 -19.77 25.54 13.52
C VAL A 898 -21.18 25.28 12.96
N GLY A 899 -21.91 26.32 12.56
CA GLY A 899 -23.23 26.18 11.92
C GLY A 899 -23.18 25.35 10.63
N LEU A 900 -22.22 25.64 9.74
CA LEU A 900 -21.98 24.84 8.54
C LEU A 900 -21.65 23.38 8.89
N TYR A 901 -20.80 23.16 9.89
CA TYR A 901 -20.45 21.82 10.35
C TYR A 901 -21.67 21.02 10.84
N LEU A 902 -22.54 21.64 11.66
CA LEU A 902 -23.76 21.03 12.18
C LEU A 902 -24.74 20.65 11.05
N VAL A 903 -24.94 21.52 10.05
CA VAL A 903 -25.78 21.23 8.87
C VAL A 903 -25.24 20.02 8.10
N LEU A 904 -23.93 19.90 7.94
CA LEU A 904 -23.32 18.76 7.24
C LEU A 904 -23.33 17.45 8.05
N GLU A 905 -23.21 17.51 9.38
CA GLU A 905 -23.41 16.31 10.22
C GLU A 905 -24.87 15.85 10.22
N LEU A 906 -25.83 16.78 10.20
CA LEU A 906 -27.26 16.47 10.00
C LEU A 906 -27.49 15.79 8.64
N GLU A 907 -26.88 16.31 7.56
CA GLU A 907 -26.93 15.70 6.22
C GLU A 907 -26.44 14.23 6.25
N LYS A 908 -25.29 13.99 6.89
CA LYS A 908 -24.72 12.64 7.07
C LYS A 908 -25.59 11.74 7.95
N PHE A 909 -26.21 12.29 9.00
CA PHE A 909 -27.12 11.55 9.87
C PHE A 909 -28.35 11.06 9.11
N ILE A 910 -28.97 11.95 8.33
CA ILE A 910 -30.10 11.62 7.45
C ILE A 910 -29.71 10.54 6.43
N GLN A 911 -28.54 10.67 5.79
CA GLN A 911 -28.06 9.66 4.83
C GLN A 911 -27.79 8.29 5.46
N ARG A 912 -27.21 8.24 6.66
CA ARG A 912 -27.04 6.99 7.43
C ARG A 912 -28.39 6.34 7.75
N ARG A 913 -29.38 7.11 8.22
CA ARG A 913 -30.76 6.64 8.46
C ARG A 913 -31.44 6.09 7.19
N ILE A 914 -31.26 6.76 6.04
CA ILE A 914 -31.82 6.31 4.75
C ILE A 914 -31.15 5.01 4.28
N ARG A 915 -29.82 4.90 4.36
CA ARG A 915 -29.10 3.66 3.99
C ARG A 915 -29.49 2.47 4.86
N ALA A 916 -29.58 2.65 6.18
CA ALA A 916 -30.00 1.59 7.10
C ALA A 916 -31.40 1.06 6.76
N ARG A 917 -32.36 1.95 6.42
CA ARG A 917 -33.70 1.56 5.97
C ARG A 917 -33.71 0.82 4.62
N GLN A 918 -32.77 1.11 3.72
CA GLN A 918 -32.66 0.42 2.43
C GLN A 918 -32.11 -0.99 2.58
N VAL A 919 -31.09 -1.20 3.43
CA VAL A 919 -30.54 -2.53 3.74
C VAL A 919 -31.59 -3.42 4.42
N ALA A 920 -32.29 -2.88 5.43
CA ALA A 920 -33.39 -3.59 6.09
C ALA A 920 -34.54 -3.95 5.13
N ALA A 921 -34.80 -3.13 4.11
CA ALA A 921 -35.82 -3.42 3.10
C ALA A 921 -35.40 -4.49 2.08
N SER A 922 -34.10 -4.68 1.83
CA SER A 922 -33.62 -5.80 0.99
C SER A 922 -33.74 -7.14 1.71
N ASP A 923 -33.33 -7.23 2.98
CA ASP A 923 -33.27 -8.50 3.72
C ASP A 923 -34.63 -9.16 3.95
N VAL A 924 -35.70 -8.35 4.05
CA VAL A 924 -37.10 -8.81 4.20
C VAL A 924 -37.62 -9.54 2.95
N THR A 925 -36.94 -9.48 1.80
CA THR A 925 -37.37 -10.14 0.56
C THR A 925 -36.77 -11.54 0.33
N THR A 926 -36.00 -12.05 1.30
CA THR A 926 -35.09 -13.21 1.13
C THR A 926 -35.50 -14.49 1.87
N THR A 927 -36.80 -14.74 2.03
CA THR A 927 -37.35 -15.92 2.72
C THR A 927 -38.17 -16.86 1.82
N ALA A 928 -37.59 -17.28 0.68
CA ALA A 928 -38.13 -18.35 -0.16
C ALA A 928 -37.01 -19.24 -0.74
N PRO A 929 -37.17 -20.58 -0.75
CA PRO A 929 -36.10 -21.49 -1.17
C PRO A 929 -35.91 -21.55 -2.71
N SER A 930 -34.71 -22.01 -3.07
CA SER A 930 -34.08 -21.95 -4.40
C SER A 930 -34.95 -22.29 -5.64
N ARG A 931 -34.78 -21.46 -6.67
CA ARG A 931 -34.56 -21.90 -8.07
C ARG A 931 -33.70 -20.88 -8.80
N ALA A 932 -32.86 -21.37 -9.72
CA ALA A 932 -31.86 -20.58 -10.41
C ALA A 932 -32.44 -19.30 -11.05
N ARG A 933 -31.84 -18.16 -10.72
CA ARG A 933 -32.07 -16.89 -11.42
C ARG A 933 -30.73 -16.31 -11.85
N GLU A 934 -30.68 -15.91 -13.11
CA GLU A 934 -29.53 -15.31 -13.78
C GLU A 934 -28.89 -14.22 -12.92
N ALA A 935 -27.58 -14.35 -12.66
CA ALA A 935 -26.77 -13.28 -12.11
C ALA A 935 -26.54 -12.18 -13.16
N ARG A 936 -27.59 -11.41 -13.46
CA ARG A 936 -27.42 -10.11 -14.11
C ARG A 936 -26.68 -9.20 -13.13
N PRO A 937 -25.65 -8.45 -13.54
CA PRO A 937 -24.94 -7.53 -12.66
C PRO A 937 -25.83 -6.33 -12.33
N THR A 938 -26.71 -6.49 -11.34
CA THR A 938 -27.48 -5.39 -10.77
C THR A 938 -26.53 -4.53 -9.95
N SER A 939 -25.97 -3.51 -10.58
CA SER A 939 -25.26 -2.43 -9.90
C SER A 939 -26.13 -1.90 -8.74
N LEU A 940 -25.67 -2.09 -7.49
CA LEU A 940 -26.33 -1.57 -6.28
C LEU A 940 -26.34 -0.03 -6.21
N TYR A 941 -25.70 0.64 -7.18
CA TYR A 941 -25.65 2.09 -7.36
C TYR A 941 -26.63 2.59 -8.43
N ARG A 942 -27.90 2.17 -8.38
CA ARG A 942 -28.97 2.88 -9.12
C ARG A 942 -29.57 3.98 -8.25
N GLU A 943 -28.82 5.09 -8.11
CA GLU A 943 -29.27 6.28 -7.37
C GLU A 943 -30.70 6.69 -7.79
N ARG A 944 -31.69 6.50 -6.91
CA ARG A 944 -33.01 7.10 -7.12
C ARG A 944 -32.91 8.62 -6.89
N PRO A 945 -33.50 9.46 -7.76
CA PRO A 945 -33.14 10.87 -7.87
C PRO A 945 -33.81 11.78 -6.83
N PHE A 946 -33.66 11.45 -5.53
CA PHE A 946 -34.09 12.32 -4.44
C PHE A 946 -33.36 13.68 -4.50
N TRP A 947 -32.04 13.66 -4.75
CA TRP A 947 -31.20 14.85 -4.89
C TRP A 947 -31.69 15.80 -6.00
N ARG A 948 -32.19 15.29 -7.14
CA ARG A 948 -32.75 16.14 -8.21
C ARG A 948 -33.96 16.96 -7.74
N ARG A 949 -34.77 16.41 -6.81
CA ARG A 949 -35.89 17.13 -6.21
C ARG A 949 -35.43 18.10 -5.12
N ALA A 950 -34.42 17.71 -4.32
CA ALA A 950 -33.83 18.55 -3.29
C ALA A 950 -33.13 19.80 -3.85
N VAL A 951 -32.36 19.68 -4.95
CA VAL A 951 -31.72 20.83 -5.63
C VAL A 951 -32.76 21.86 -6.08
N GLY A 952 -33.86 21.41 -6.69
CA GLY A 952 -34.95 22.31 -7.08
C GLY A 952 -35.62 22.99 -5.89
N ALA A 953 -35.89 22.23 -4.82
CA ALA A 953 -36.54 22.75 -3.62
C ALA A 953 -35.69 23.79 -2.86
N VAL A 954 -34.38 23.55 -2.70
CA VAL A 954 -33.48 24.47 -1.99
C VAL A 954 -33.26 25.77 -2.77
N ALA A 955 -33.15 25.70 -4.11
CA ALA A 955 -33.06 26.90 -4.94
C ALA A 955 -34.32 27.78 -4.83
N ILE A 956 -35.51 27.17 -4.79
CA ILE A 956 -36.78 27.87 -4.58
C ILE A 956 -36.88 28.43 -3.15
N ALA A 957 -36.45 27.67 -2.13
CA ALA A 957 -36.47 28.10 -0.74
C ALA A 957 -35.54 29.28 -0.45
N ALA A 958 -34.35 29.35 -1.06
CA ALA A 958 -33.45 30.48 -0.92
C ALA A 958 -34.05 31.79 -1.48
N ILE A 959 -34.75 31.72 -2.62
CA ILE A 959 -35.47 32.85 -3.21
C ILE A 959 -36.66 33.26 -2.32
N ALA A 960 -37.40 32.29 -1.78
CA ALA A 960 -38.52 32.56 -0.87
C ALA A 960 -38.07 33.18 0.48
N ALA A 961 -36.95 32.72 1.05
CA ALA A 961 -36.43 33.23 2.31
C ALA A 961 -35.97 34.70 2.22
N GLY A 962 -35.33 35.09 1.10
CA GLY A 962 -34.97 36.48 0.83
C GLY A 962 -36.18 37.41 0.70
N LEU A 963 -37.33 36.90 0.25
CA LEU A 963 -38.59 37.64 0.20
C LEU A 963 -39.31 37.69 1.56
N LEU A 964 -39.17 36.67 2.39
CA LEU A 964 -39.81 36.60 3.71
C LEU A 964 -39.19 37.56 4.73
N TYR A 965 -37.87 37.76 4.67
CA TYR A 965 -37.10 38.60 5.61
C TYR A 965 -37.56 40.07 5.64
N TRP A 966 -38.12 40.58 4.54
CA TRP A 966 -38.62 41.96 4.46
C TRP A 966 -40.04 42.16 5.02
N GLY A 967 -40.79 41.07 5.26
CA GLY A 967 -42.26 41.13 5.43
C GLY A 967 -42.79 41.25 6.86
N LEU A 968 -41.98 41.07 7.90
CA LEU A 968 -42.47 40.89 9.27
C LEU A 968 -41.79 41.81 10.29
N ARG A 969 -42.46 42.93 10.60
CA ARG A 969 -42.15 43.77 11.78
C ARG A 969 -43.44 44.21 12.48
N GLU A 970 -43.37 44.19 13.81
CA GLU A 970 -44.30 44.70 14.84
C GLU A 970 -45.49 43.86 15.37
N ARG A 971 -45.36 43.56 16.68
CA ARG A 971 -46.33 43.52 17.82
C ARG A 971 -46.87 42.19 18.37
N PRO A 972 -47.22 42.13 19.69
CA PRO A 972 -47.13 40.92 20.51
C PRO A 972 -48.44 40.49 21.23
N SER A 973 -48.44 39.28 21.82
CA SER A 973 -49.34 38.86 22.92
C SER A 973 -48.81 37.62 23.66
N SER A 974 -49.37 37.29 24.83
CA SER A 974 -48.83 36.38 25.88
C SER A 974 -49.87 35.38 26.43
N PHE A 975 -49.52 34.13 26.80
CA PHE A 975 -50.45 33.18 27.48
C PHE A 975 -49.80 32.04 28.30
N ALA A 976 -49.49 32.26 29.58
CA ALA A 976 -48.87 31.23 30.45
C ALA A 976 -49.84 30.15 31.01
N GLY A 977 -49.32 28.94 31.29
CA GLY A 977 -49.99 27.79 31.94
C GLY A 977 -49.02 26.90 32.75
N VAL A 978 -49.50 25.80 33.35
CA VAL A 978 -48.67 24.90 34.21
C VAL A 978 -49.03 23.41 33.98
N VAL A 979 -48.03 22.52 34.03
CA VAL A 979 -48.15 21.05 33.88
C VAL A 979 -47.40 20.33 35.00
N ASN A 980 -47.99 19.29 35.62
CA ASN A 980 -47.40 18.55 36.75
C ASN A 980 -47.16 17.07 36.42
N THR A 981 -46.02 16.51 36.82
CA THR A 981 -45.62 15.11 36.59
C THR A 981 -44.60 14.61 37.65
N THR A 982 -44.08 13.38 37.53
CA THR A 982 -43.08 12.75 38.40
C THR A 982 -41.92 12.13 37.60
N GLY A 983 -40.76 11.97 38.26
CA GLY A 983 -39.57 11.36 37.65
C GLY A 983 -38.45 11.05 38.64
N VAL A 984 -37.34 10.48 38.13
CA VAL A 984 -36.20 10.02 38.94
C VAL A 984 -34.97 10.90 38.71
N VAL A 985 -34.31 11.30 39.80
CA VAL A 985 -33.08 12.12 39.80
C VAL A 985 -31.86 11.30 39.36
N ASP A 986 -31.00 11.88 38.53
CA ASP A 986 -29.72 11.31 38.06
C ASP A 986 -28.65 12.41 37.88
N ALA A 987 -27.37 12.03 37.76
CA ALA A 987 -26.27 12.96 37.58
C ALA A 987 -26.19 13.51 36.14
N LEU A 988 -25.80 14.79 35.99
CA LEU A 988 -25.79 15.47 34.69
C LEU A 988 -24.68 14.95 33.75
N THR A 989 -23.49 14.65 34.28
CA THR A 989 -22.35 14.11 33.54
C THR A 989 -21.57 13.08 34.38
N SER A 990 -21.09 12.01 33.74
CA SER A 990 -20.15 11.06 34.38
C SER A 990 -19.12 10.53 33.39
N GLU A 991 -17.84 10.54 33.79
CA GLU A 991 -16.71 10.10 32.97
C GLU A 991 -16.36 8.63 33.22
N PRO A 992 -16.11 7.82 32.17
CA PRO A 992 -15.72 6.42 32.33
C PRO A 992 -14.22 6.27 32.63
N MET A 993 -13.88 5.58 33.72
CA MET A 993 -12.52 5.14 34.02
C MET A 993 -12.27 3.81 33.31
N LEU A 994 -11.41 3.83 32.27
CA LEU A 994 -11.12 2.67 31.44
C LEU A 994 -9.90 1.88 31.95
N ALA A 995 -9.95 0.56 31.81
CA ALA A 995 -8.78 -0.31 31.94
C ALA A 995 -7.75 0.00 30.84
N ARG A 996 -6.46 0.11 31.20
CA ARG A 996 -5.37 0.41 30.25
C ARG A 996 -4.49 -0.81 29.90
N ALA A 997 -4.70 -1.92 30.60
CA ALA A 997 -4.09 -3.22 30.35
C ALA A 997 -5.18 -4.29 30.41
N SER A 998 -5.04 -5.38 29.65
CA SER A 998 -5.88 -6.57 29.84
C SER A 998 -5.30 -7.46 30.93
N GLY A 999 -6.15 -8.14 31.69
CA GLY A 999 -5.75 -9.13 32.70
C GLY A 999 -6.82 -9.37 33.76
N VAL A 1000 -6.49 -10.15 34.78
CA VAL A 1000 -7.39 -10.38 35.92
C VAL A 1000 -7.26 -9.24 36.92
N ALA A 1001 -8.38 -8.74 37.45
CA ALA A 1001 -8.38 -7.73 38.51
C ALA A 1001 -7.88 -8.33 39.84
N GLU A 1002 -6.62 -8.06 40.19
CA GLU A 1002 -5.95 -8.46 41.44
C GLU A 1002 -6.62 -7.81 42.67
N ALA A 1003 -7.00 -6.53 42.57
CA ALA A 1003 -7.65 -5.79 43.65
C ALA A 1003 -8.54 -4.66 43.14
N VAL A 1004 -9.58 -4.33 43.90
CA VAL A 1004 -10.52 -3.22 43.65
C VAL A 1004 -10.66 -2.43 44.95
N TYR A 1005 -10.30 -1.15 44.93
CA TYR A 1005 -10.15 -0.31 46.12
C TYR A 1005 -11.25 0.74 46.30
N CYS A 1006 -11.99 1.07 45.24
CA CYS A 1006 -13.06 2.08 45.29
C CYS A 1006 -14.45 1.44 45.07
N ALA A 1007 -15.46 1.93 45.77
CA ALA A 1007 -16.85 1.50 45.72
C ALA A 1007 -17.79 2.60 45.19
N ARG A 1008 -19.04 2.23 44.87
CA ARG A 1008 -20.08 3.18 44.46
C ARG A 1008 -20.41 4.10 45.64
N GLY A 1009 -20.34 5.41 45.43
CA GLY A 1009 -20.52 6.44 46.45
C GLY A 1009 -19.23 7.05 46.98
N ASP A 1010 -18.07 6.42 46.75
CA ASP A 1010 -16.78 6.93 47.24
C ASP A 1010 -16.38 8.22 46.53
N LYS A 1011 -15.87 9.19 47.30
CA LYS A 1011 -15.17 10.35 46.76
C LYS A 1011 -13.72 9.98 46.48
N VAL A 1012 -13.29 10.20 45.24
CA VAL A 1012 -11.94 9.89 44.75
C VAL A 1012 -11.24 11.15 44.28
N LYS A 1013 -9.91 11.19 44.44
CA LYS A 1013 -9.05 12.26 43.91
C LYS A 1013 -8.30 11.82 42.66
N ALA A 1014 -7.95 12.77 41.80
CA ALA A 1014 -7.06 12.54 40.67
C ALA A 1014 -5.74 11.89 41.14
N GLY A 1015 -5.35 10.78 40.52
CA GLY A 1015 -4.21 9.95 40.92
C GLY A 1015 -4.49 8.90 42.00
N GLN A 1016 -5.68 8.84 42.59
CA GLN A 1016 -6.04 7.82 43.58
C GLN A 1016 -6.23 6.44 42.93
N LEU A 1017 -5.54 5.42 43.43
CA LEU A 1017 -5.66 4.04 42.97
C LEU A 1017 -7.06 3.47 43.28
N CYS A 1018 -7.77 2.98 42.26
CA CYS A 1018 -9.11 2.41 42.39
C CYS A 1018 -9.23 0.94 41.97
N ALA A 1019 -8.36 0.45 41.08
CA ALA A 1019 -8.20 -0.99 40.85
C ALA A 1019 -6.77 -1.33 40.45
N LYS A 1020 -6.42 -2.61 40.53
CA LYS A 1020 -5.13 -3.15 40.14
C LYS A 1020 -5.34 -4.45 39.36
N ILE A 1021 -4.67 -4.55 38.22
CA ILE A 1021 -4.67 -5.70 37.31
C ILE A 1021 -3.38 -6.49 37.55
N ASP A 1022 -3.44 -7.82 37.48
CA ASP A 1022 -2.28 -8.69 37.74
C ASP A 1022 -1.05 -8.29 36.90
N PRO A 1023 0.05 -7.83 37.53
CA PRO A 1023 1.24 -7.40 36.82
C PRO A 1023 2.16 -8.55 36.42
N ALA A 1024 1.90 -9.82 36.77
CA ALA A 1024 2.83 -10.93 36.59
C ALA A 1024 3.28 -11.13 35.13
N ALA A 1025 2.34 -11.15 34.19
CA ALA A 1025 2.63 -11.29 32.75
C ALA A 1025 3.47 -10.12 32.22
N TYR A 1026 3.17 -8.89 32.65
CA TYR A 1026 3.88 -7.68 32.24
C TYR A 1026 5.28 -7.60 32.86
N ARG A 1027 5.46 -8.02 34.12
CA ARG A 1027 6.79 -8.15 34.77
C ARG A 1027 7.67 -9.17 34.06
N ALA A 1028 7.12 -10.33 33.67
CA ALA A 1028 7.84 -11.33 32.89
C ALA A 1028 8.25 -10.79 31.50
N MET A 1029 7.39 -9.99 30.87
CA MET A 1029 7.70 -9.32 29.61
C MET A 1029 8.84 -8.30 29.75
N VAL A 1030 8.80 -7.43 30.77
CA VAL A 1030 9.89 -6.48 31.08
C VAL A 1030 11.20 -7.21 31.33
N ALA A 1031 11.21 -8.23 32.20
CA ALA A 1031 12.41 -9.02 32.51
C ALA A 1031 13.05 -9.64 31.25
N ARG A 1032 12.23 -10.19 30.35
CA ARG A 1032 12.68 -10.72 29.05
C ARG A 1032 13.28 -9.63 28.16
N ARG A 1033 12.64 -8.47 28.04
CA ARG A 1033 13.14 -7.37 27.19
C ARG A 1033 14.42 -6.75 27.76
N THR A 1034 14.58 -6.68 29.07
CA THR A 1034 15.83 -6.25 29.73
C THR A 1034 16.98 -7.21 29.41
N ALA A 1035 16.74 -8.53 29.43
CA ALA A 1035 17.74 -9.51 29.02
C ALA A 1035 18.12 -9.40 27.52
N GLU A 1036 17.13 -9.24 26.63
CA GLU A 1036 17.36 -9.03 25.20
C GLU A 1036 18.17 -7.74 24.91
N LEU A 1037 17.91 -6.66 25.66
CA LEU A 1037 18.67 -5.41 25.56
C LEU A 1037 20.11 -5.57 26.08
N ALA A 1038 20.31 -6.29 27.19
CA ALA A 1038 21.65 -6.58 27.72
C ALA A 1038 22.50 -7.38 26.72
N GLU A 1039 21.94 -8.39 26.06
CA GLU A 1039 22.65 -9.17 25.04
C GLU A 1039 23.03 -8.31 23.82
N ALA A 1040 22.11 -7.47 23.34
CA ALA A 1040 22.36 -6.55 22.24
C ALA A 1040 23.46 -5.54 22.57
N THR A 1041 23.45 -5.00 23.80
CA THR A 1041 24.46 -4.03 24.28
C THR A 1041 25.84 -4.67 24.39
N ALA A 1042 25.94 -5.88 24.96
CA ALA A 1042 27.19 -6.64 25.00
C ALA A 1042 27.68 -7.07 23.59
N ARG A 1043 26.80 -7.16 22.59
CA ARG A 1043 27.18 -7.39 21.19
C ARG A 1043 27.71 -6.13 20.52
N LEU A 1044 27.13 -4.97 20.80
CA LEU A 1044 27.64 -3.66 20.37
C LEU A 1044 29.06 -3.42 20.92
N GLU A 1045 29.26 -3.57 22.23
CA GLU A 1045 30.56 -3.36 22.89
C GLU A 1045 31.66 -4.28 22.31
N ARG A 1046 31.35 -5.54 22.01
CA ARG A 1046 32.27 -6.45 21.29
C ARG A 1046 32.62 -5.93 19.90
N ASN A 1047 31.65 -5.43 19.14
CA ASN A 1047 31.86 -4.90 17.79
C ASN A 1047 32.65 -3.56 17.81
N GLU A 1048 32.43 -2.71 18.82
CA GLU A 1048 33.24 -1.49 19.04
C GLU A 1048 34.68 -1.83 19.38
N ASN A 1049 34.92 -2.85 20.22
CA ASN A 1049 36.25 -3.37 20.50
C ASN A 1049 36.94 -3.93 19.23
N HIS A 1050 36.19 -4.61 18.35
CA HIS A 1050 36.70 -5.03 17.03
C HIS A 1050 37.01 -3.84 16.12
N LEU A 1051 36.18 -2.79 16.13
CA LEU A 1051 36.40 -1.54 15.38
C LEU A 1051 37.66 -0.81 15.87
N ALA A 1052 37.86 -0.72 17.19
CA ALA A 1052 39.06 -0.14 17.80
C ALA A 1052 40.32 -0.91 17.38
N ARG A 1053 40.30 -2.25 17.44
CA ARG A 1053 41.41 -3.10 16.95
C ARG A 1053 41.67 -2.88 15.46
N ALA A 1054 40.65 -2.82 14.62
CA ALA A 1054 40.79 -2.56 13.18
C ALA A 1054 41.41 -1.19 12.88
N LYS A 1055 41.00 -0.13 13.61
CA LYS A 1055 41.62 1.21 13.53
C LYS A 1055 43.10 1.16 13.87
N THR A 1056 43.48 0.53 14.99
CA THR A 1056 44.89 0.41 15.42
C THR A 1056 45.74 -0.39 14.43
N THR A 1057 45.22 -1.47 13.86
CA THR A 1057 45.91 -2.26 12.83
C THR A 1057 46.14 -1.45 11.55
N LEU A 1058 45.14 -0.70 11.07
CA LEU A 1058 45.31 0.21 9.93
C LEU A 1058 46.33 1.32 10.22
N GLN A 1059 46.35 1.83 11.45
CA GLN A 1059 47.27 2.89 11.88
C GLN A 1059 48.73 2.39 11.95
N ARG A 1060 48.96 1.16 12.43
CA ARG A 1060 50.27 0.49 12.35
C ARG A 1060 50.70 0.26 10.90
N ALA A 1061 49.84 -0.31 10.06
CA ALA A 1061 50.13 -0.56 8.65
C ALA A 1061 50.47 0.73 7.87
N ARG A 1062 49.81 1.86 8.19
CA ARG A 1062 50.16 3.19 7.65
C ARG A 1062 51.51 3.70 8.17
N GLY A 1063 51.82 3.50 9.44
CA GLY A 1063 53.11 3.89 10.03
C GLY A 1063 54.31 3.10 9.49
N GLU A 1064 54.13 1.79 9.23
CA GLU A 1064 55.14 0.92 8.63
C GLU A 1064 55.37 1.25 7.15
N ALA A 1065 54.30 1.50 6.39
CA ALA A 1065 54.40 1.98 5.01
C ALA A 1065 55.13 3.34 4.92
N GLY A 1066 54.92 4.23 5.89
CA GLY A 1066 55.63 5.51 5.98
C GLY A 1066 57.13 5.41 6.28
N ARG A 1067 57.65 4.23 6.70
CA ARG A 1067 59.08 3.98 6.97
C ARG A 1067 59.80 3.30 5.81
N GLY A 1068 59.20 3.22 4.62
CA GLY A 1068 59.84 2.77 3.39
C GLY A 1068 59.92 1.26 3.17
N ALA A 1069 59.27 0.46 4.01
CA ALA A 1069 59.40 -1.02 3.99
C ALA A 1069 58.20 -1.78 3.39
N ALA A 1070 57.13 -1.11 2.91
CA ALA A 1070 55.90 -1.79 2.49
C ALA A 1070 55.17 -1.16 1.28
N SER A 1071 54.63 -2.02 0.43
CA SER A 1071 53.83 -1.69 -0.77
C SER A 1071 52.43 -1.17 -0.44
N ARG A 1072 51.79 -0.45 -1.38
CA ARG A 1072 50.36 -0.04 -1.30
C ARG A 1072 49.41 -1.22 -0.99
N ARG A 1073 49.77 -2.47 -1.34
CA ARG A 1073 49.00 -3.68 -0.99
C ARG A 1073 48.82 -3.86 0.53
N THR A 1074 49.77 -3.44 1.36
CA THR A 1074 49.79 -3.70 2.81
C THR A 1074 48.72 -2.92 3.58
N ILE A 1075 48.16 -1.84 3.00
CA ILE A 1075 47.14 -0.99 3.63
C ILE A 1075 45.71 -1.43 3.25
N ALA A 1076 45.53 -2.09 2.10
CA ALA A 1076 44.21 -2.42 1.54
C ALA A 1076 43.40 -3.37 2.44
N ALA A 1077 44.00 -4.48 2.89
CA ALA A 1077 43.30 -5.45 3.74
C ALA A 1077 42.90 -4.89 5.12
N PRO A 1078 43.76 -4.13 5.84
CA PRO A 1078 43.34 -3.39 7.03
C PRO A 1078 42.22 -2.36 6.78
N SER A 1079 42.19 -1.71 5.61
CA SER A 1079 41.12 -0.75 5.27
C SER A 1079 39.77 -1.46 5.07
N ALA A 1080 39.74 -2.55 4.31
CA ALA A 1080 38.53 -3.36 4.13
C ALA A 1080 38.09 -4.10 5.41
N ALA A 1081 39.00 -4.32 6.37
CA ALA A 1081 38.64 -4.79 7.72
C ALA A 1081 38.00 -3.67 8.56
N LEU A 1082 38.48 -2.43 8.43
CA LEU A 1082 37.89 -1.26 9.10
C LEU A 1082 36.46 -0.96 8.62
N GLU A 1083 36.21 -1.00 7.31
CA GLU A 1083 34.85 -0.79 6.76
C GLU A 1083 33.87 -1.86 7.26
N ARG A 1084 34.26 -3.15 7.21
CA ARG A 1084 33.45 -4.25 7.72
C ARG A 1084 33.18 -4.15 9.23
N ALA A 1085 34.15 -3.68 10.02
CA ALA A 1085 33.94 -3.43 11.45
C ALA A 1085 32.99 -2.24 11.69
N THR A 1086 33.10 -1.19 10.87
CA THR A 1086 32.24 0.01 10.96
C THR A 1086 30.78 -0.33 10.65
N ALA A 1087 30.53 -1.11 9.58
CA ALA A 1087 29.18 -1.56 9.23
C ALA A 1087 28.55 -2.45 10.33
N ARG A 1088 29.35 -3.30 11.00
CA ARG A 1088 28.88 -4.15 12.12
C ARG A 1088 28.52 -3.35 13.36
N VAL A 1089 29.24 -2.26 13.66
CA VAL A 1089 28.88 -1.34 14.75
C VAL A 1089 27.55 -0.65 14.44
N ALA A 1090 27.40 -0.03 13.26
CA ALA A 1090 26.15 0.62 12.86
C ALA A 1090 24.93 -0.33 12.89
N GLN A 1091 25.10 -1.58 12.46
CA GLN A 1091 24.05 -2.61 12.56
C GLN A 1091 23.70 -2.96 14.03
N SER A 1092 24.68 -2.93 14.93
CA SER A 1092 24.50 -3.24 16.35
C SER A 1092 23.85 -2.07 17.11
N GLU A 1093 24.22 -0.82 16.79
CA GLU A 1093 23.59 0.40 17.31
C GLU A 1093 22.09 0.43 16.96
N ALA A 1094 21.74 0.12 15.71
CA ALA A 1094 20.35 0.03 15.26
C ALA A 1094 19.56 -1.07 15.99
N GLU A 1095 20.20 -2.20 16.33
CA GLU A 1095 19.56 -3.26 17.12
C GLU A 1095 19.35 -2.85 18.58
N VAL A 1096 20.34 -2.23 19.23
CA VAL A 1096 20.21 -1.68 20.59
C VAL A 1096 19.10 -0.64 20.65
N ALA A 1097 19.00 0.26 19.67
CA ALA A 1097 17.92 1.24 19.58
C ALA A 1097 16.52 0.58 19.50
N ARG A 1098 16.36 -0.47 18.67
CA ARG A 1098 15.10 -1.24 18.56
C ARG A 1098 14.75 -1.97 19.86
N ARG A 1099 15.72 -2.62 20.52
CA ARG A 1099 15.48 -3.31 21.80
C ARG A 1099 15.15 -2.36 22.94
N LYS A 1100 15.76 -1.17 22.97
CA LYS A 1100 15.46 -0.12 23.96
C LYS A 1100 14.03 0.42 23.80
N ALA A 1101 13.57 0.62 22.56
CA ALA A 1101 12.19 0.99 22.30
C ALA A 1101 11.18 -0.11 22.73
N ALA A 1102 11.50 -1.38 22.47
CA ALA A 1102 10.67 -2.51 22.89
C ALA A 1102 10.60 -2.69 24.42
N LEU A 1103 11.68 -2.38 25.15
CA LEU A 1103 11.68 -2.35 26.61
C LEU A 1103 10.78 -1.23 27.15
N GLY A 1104 10.92 0.00 26.64
CA GLY A 1104 10.07 1.12 27.08
C GLY A 1104 8.57 0.90 26.83
N ALA A 1105 8.21 0.19 25.75
CA ALA A 1105 6.83 -0.24 25.52
C ALA A 1105 6.33 -1.24 26.59
N ALA A 1106 7.15 -2.21 26.98
CA ALA A 1106 6.82 -3.18 28.02
C ALA A 1106 6.73 -2.54 29.43
N GLU A 1107 7.62 -1.58 29.74
CA GLU A 1107 7.58 -0.79 30.98
C GLU A 1107 6.32 0.07 31.05
N THR A 1108 5.91 0.69 29.93
CA THR A 1108 4.67 1.48 29.84
C THR A 1108 3.43 0.59 30.04
N ALA A 1109 3.43 -0.63 29.50
CA ALA A 1109 2.36 -1.60 29.71
C ALA A 1109 2.28 -2.06 31.19
N LEU A 1110 3.43 -2.32 31.83
CA LEU A 1110 3.50 -2.64 33.26
C LEU A 1110 3.02 -1.49 34.15
N ALA A 1111 3.34 -0.23 33.81
CA ALA A 1111 2.82 0.93 34.52
C ALA A 1111 1.30 1.12 34.36
N SER A 1112 0.70 0.51 33.33
CA SER A 1112 -0.72 0.62 33.00
C SER A 1112 -1.62 -0.40 33.73
N THR A 1113 -1.04 -1.26 34.60
CA THR A 1113 -1.81 -2.22 35.41
C THR A 1113 -2.41 -1.60 36.67
N GLU A 1114 -1.98 -0.40 37.06
CA GLU A 1114 -2.55 0.37 38.16
C GLU A 1114 -3.59 1.36 37.63
N VAL A 1115 -4.85 1.13 37.98
CA VAL A 1115 -6.01 1.92 37.51
C VAL A 1115 -6.28 3.02 38.53
N VAL A 1116 -5.83 4.23 38.21
CA VAL A 1116 -6.02 5.43 39.03
C VAL A 1116 -7.15 6.31 38.50
N SER A 1117 -7.81 7.05 39.39
CA SER A 1117 -8.79 8.06 39.00
C SER A 1117 -8.15 9.18 38.19
N PRO A 1118 -8.70 9.57 37.02
CA PRO A 1118 -8.16 10.67 36.21
C PRO A 1118 -8.56 12.05 36.74
N VAL A 1119 -9.63 12.13 37.54
CA VAL A 1119 -10.26 13.38 38.02
C VAL A 1119 -10.65 13.27 39.49
N ASP A 1120 -10.89 14.42 40.12
CA ASP A 1120 -11.61 14.50 41.40
C ASP A 1120 -13.12 14.28 41.15
N GLY A 1121 -13.80 13.52 42.01
CA GLY A 1121 -15.25 13.32 41.89
C GLY A 1121 -15.79 12.18 42.76
N ALA A 1122 -17.05 11.79 42.53
CA ALA A 1122 -17.71 10.68 43.22
C ALA A 1122 -18.00 9.51 42.26
N ILE A 1123 -17.74 8.27 42.68
CA ILE A 1123 -18.01 7.08 41.86
C ILE A 1123 -19.51 6.80 41.81
N VAL A 1124 -20.11 6.92 40.63
CA VAL A 1124 -21.54 6.68 40.40
C VAL A 1124 -21.86 5.25 39.96
N SER A 1125 -20.90 4.53 39.35
CA SER A 1125 -21.02 3.10 39.03
C SER A 1125 -19.66 2.36 39.08
N ARG A 1126 -19.71 1.06 39.38
CA ARG A 1126 -18.58 0.12 39.38
C ARG A 1126 -18.97 -1.10 38.56
N ASN A 1127 -18.15 -1.47 37.59
CA ASN A 1127 -18.38 -2.56 36.64
C ASN A 1127 -17.24 -3.61 36.67
N VAL A 1128 -16.46 -3.64 37.76
CA VAL A 1128 -15.33 -4.57 37.97
C VAL A 1128 -15.42 -5.20 39.35
N GLU A 1129 -15.03 -6.48 39.43
CA GLU A 1129 -14.94 -7.26 40.65
C GLU A 1129 -13.59 -7.97 40.74
N VAL A 1130 -13.13 -8.25 41.97
CA VAL A 1130 -11.85 -8.94 42.21
C VAL A 1130 -11.92 -10.35 41.64
N GLY A 1131 -10.92 -10.73 40.84
CA GLY A 1131 -10.88 -12.01 40.12
C GLY A 1131 -11.60 -12.03 38.77
N GLY A 1132 -12.25 -10.93 38.35
CA GLY A 1132 -12.82 -10.82 37.02
C GLY A 1132 -11.77 -10.56 35.93
N GLU A 1133 -11.97 -11.12 34.74
CA GLU A 1133 -11.20 -10.74 33.54
C GLU A 1133 -11.61 -9.33 33.07
N VAL A 1134 -10.60 -8.54 32.73
CA VAL A 1134 -10.74 -7.16 32.29
C VAL A 1134 -10.00 -7.00 30.97
N ASP A 1135 -10.70 -6.51 29.94
CA ASP A 1135 -10.11 -6.11 28.67
C ASP A 1135 -9.62 -4.66 28.70
N ALA A 1136 -8.50 -4.38 28.03
CA ALA A 1136 -8.04 -3.03 27.76
C ALA A 1136 -9.11 -2.24 26.98
N GLY A 1137 -9.54 -1.11 27.55
CA GLY A 1137 -10.66 -0.30 27.05
C GLY A 1137 -12.00 -0.58 27.73
N ALA A 1138 -12.13 -1.60 28.58
CA ALA A 1138 -13.34 -1.83 29.37
C ALA A 1138 -13.55 -0.70 30.41
N THR A 1139 -14.80 -0.23 30.58
CA THR A 1139 -15.15 0.77 31.60
C THR A 1139 -15.31 0.11 32.96
N LEU A 1140 -14.38 0.39 33.89
CA LEU A 1140 -14.34 -0.20 35.24
C LEU A 1140 -15.15 0.61 36.25
N PHE A 1141 -15.13 1.94 36.15
CA PHE A 1141 -15.89 2.85 37.00
C PHE A 1141 -16.47 4.00 36.19
N ARG A 1142 -17.44 4.71 36.76
CA ARG A 1142 -17.84 6.05 36.30
C ARG A 1142 -17.73 7.04 37.44
N ILE A 1143 -17.22 8.23 37.16
CA ILE A 1143 -17.05 9.32 38.13
C ILE A 1143 -17.90 10.52 37.70
N ALA A 1144 -18.74 11.05 38.60
CA ALA A 1144 -19.35 12.35 38.44
C ALA A 1144 -18.45 13.41 39.11
N ALA A 1145 -17.97 14.38 38.33
CA ALA A 1145 -17.12 15.47 38.83
C ALA A 1145 -17.94 16.59 39.50
N ASP A 1146 -19.20 16.77 39.08
CA ASP A 1146 -20.14 17.72 39.67
C ASP A 1146 -21.49 17.03 39.97
N LEU A 1147 -22.01 17.27 41.17
CA LEU A 1147 -23.33 16.84 41.65
C LEU A 1147 -24.20 18.03 42.07
N ALA A 1148 -23.69 19.27 41.93
CA ALA A 1148 -24.42 20.51 42.19
C ALA A 1148 -25.47 20.83 41.11
N THR A 1149 -25.47 20.08 40.01
CA THR A 1149 -26.54 20.11 39.00
C THR A 1149 -26.96 18.68 38.66
N MET A 1150 -28.26 18.39 38.80
CA MET A 1150 -28.85 17.07 38.56
C MET A 1150 -29.82 17.11 37.38
N ARG A 1151 -30.13 15.95 36.79
CA ARG A 1151 -31.16 15.79 35.76
C ARG A 1151 -32.30 14.92 36.28
N VAL A 1152 -33.52 15.14 35.80
CA VAL A 1152 -34.71 14.33 36.10
C VAL A 1152 -35.43 14.06 34.80
N ALA A 1153 -35.64 12.78 34.47
CA ALA A 1153 -36.48 12.38 33.35
C ALA A 1153 -37.90 12.15 33.85
N VAL A 1154 -38.88 12.76 33.19
CA VAL A 1154 -40.32 12.72 33.52
C VAL A 1154 -41.13 12.34 32.27
N GLU A 1155 -42.18 11.55 32.41
CA GLU A 1155 -43.14 11.27 31.32
C GLU A 1155 -44.35 12.23 31.43
N VAL A 1156 -44.82 12.78 30.31
CA VAL A 1156 -46.00 13.68 30.25
C VAL A 1156 -46.98 13.22 29.17
N SER A 1157 -48.25 13.65 29.23
CA SER A 1157 -49.24 13.32 28.21
C SER A 1157 -48.84 13.92 26.84
N ALA A 1158 -49.26 13.30 25.73
CA ALA A 1158 -48.95 13.82 24.39
C ALA A 1158 -49.44 15.28 24.21
N THR A 1159 -50.62 15.61 24.76
CA THR A 1159 -51.19 16.97 24.74
C THR A 1159 -50.47 17.99 25.62
N ASP A 1160 -49.74 17.55 26.65
CA ASP A 1160 -48.92 18.44 27.48
C ASP A 1160 -47.49 18.56 26.95
N ALA A 1161 -46.95 17.49 26.35
CA ALA A 1161 -45.68 17.49 25.63
C ALA A 1161 -45.65 18.51 24.49
N GLU A 1162 -46.76 18.66 23.76
CA GLU A 1162 -46.91 19.68 22.70
C GLU A 1162 -46.90 21.13 23.20
N ARG A 1163 -47.09 21.34 24.51
CA ARG A 1163 -47.18 22.68 25.11
C ARG A 1163 -45.87 23.13 25.76
N ILE A 1164 -45.08 22.21 26.29
CA ILE A 1164 -43.85 22.51 27.04
C ILE A 1164 -42.71 22.85 26.07
N GLU A 1165 -41.95 23.91 26.36
CA GLU A 1165 -40.77 24.30 25.57
C GLU A 1165 -39.45 24.12 26.33
N VAL A 1166 -38.35 23.89 25.58
CA VAL A 1166 -37.00 23.85 26.16
C VAL A 1166 -36.62 25.24 26.68
N GLY A 1167 -36.39 25.34 27.99
CA GLY A 1167 -36.14 26.60 28.70
C GLY A 1167 -37.23 26.96 29.71
N ASP A 1168 -38.40 26.31 29.66
CA ASP A 1168 -39.50 26.48 30.63
C ASP A 1168 -39.01 26.24 32.07
N VAL A 1169 -39.60 27.00 33.00
CA VAL A 1169 -39.15 27.04 34.41
C VAL A 1169 -39.83 25.93 35.18
N VAL A 1170 -39.04 25.17 35.95
CA VAL A 1170 -39.50 23.98 36.64
C VAL A 1170 -39.26 24.09 38.14
N SER A 1171 -40.26 23.69 38.93
CA SER A 1171 -40.18 23.53 40.39
C SER A 1171 -40.25 22.05 40.73
N LEU A 1172 -39.29 21.56 41.51
CA LEU A 1172 -39.15 20.15 41.84
C LEU A 1172 -39.22 19.92 43.36
N LYS A 1173 -39.95 18.89 43.80
CA LYS A 1173 -40.01 18.45 45.21
C LYS A 1173 -39.73 16.96 45.29
N VAL A 1174 -38.84 16.56 46.19
CA VAL A 1174 -38.56 15.13 46.50
C VAL A 1174 -39.21 14.74 47.82
N GLU A 1175 -39.65 13.49 47.93
CA GLU A 1175 -40.36 12.98 49.12
C GLU A 1175 -39.51 13.07 50.40
N ALA A 1176 -38.19 12.96 50.28
CA ALA A 1176 -37.25 13.12 51.40
C ALA A 1176 -37.18 14.56 51.96
N PHE A 1177 -37.64 15.58 51.21
CA PHE A 1177 -37.59 17.00 51.60
C PHE A 1177 -38.87 17.75 51.14
N PRO A 1178 -40.06 17.40 51.65
CA PRO A 1178 -41.35 17.83 51.08
C PRO A 1178 -41.60 19.35 51.19
N ASP A 1179 -41.04 19.99 52.22
CA ASP A 1179 -41.15 21.44 52.44
C ASP A 1179 -40.16 22.26 51.60
N ARG A 1180 -39.27 21.62 50.82
CA ARG A 1180 -38.21 22.28 50.05
C ARG A 1180 -38.41 22.05 48.55
N ALA A 1181 -38.67 23.14 47.82
CA ALA A 1181 -38.65 23.15 46.36
C ALA A 1181 -37.24 23.42 45.81
N PHE A 1182 -36.91 22.78 44.69
CA PHE A 1182 -35.66 22.93 43.95
C PHE A 1182 -35.98 23.47 42.55
N GLU A 1183 -35.36 24.59 42.17
CA GLU A 1183 -35.62 25.21 40.87
C GLU A 1183 -34.75 24.60 39.77
N GLY A 1184 -35.35 24.46 38.59
CA GLY A 1184 -34.73 23.91 37.40
C GLY A 1184 -35.36 24.43 36.11
N ARG A 1185 -34.96 23.84 34.98
CA ARG A 1185 -35.51 24.14 33.65
C ARG A 1185 -35.65 22.87 32.82
N VAL A 1186 -36.61 22.87 31.91
CA VAL A 1186 -36.67 21.86 30.84
C VAL A 1186 -35.46 22.07 29.93
N THR A 1187 -34.64 21.03 29.75
CA THR A 1187 -33.42 21.09 28.92
C THR A 1187 -33.47 20.19 27.70
N GLN A 1188 -34.33 19.17 27.69
CA GLN A 1188 -34.57 18.33 26.52
C GLN A 1188 -36.01 17.80 26.53
N ILE A 1189 -36.60 17.63 25.35
CA ILE A 1189 -37.88 16.96 25.12
C ILE A 1189 -37.62 15.86 24.10
N ALA A 1190 -38.12 14.65 24.35
CA ALA A 1190 -37.88 13.46 23.54
C ALA A 1190 -39.22 12.82 23.11
N ASP A 1191 -39.35 12.60 21.80
CA ASP A 1191 -40.49 11.89 21.21
C ASP A 1191 -40.47 10.41 21.63
N ALA A 1192 -41.51 9.97 22.35
CA ALA A 1192 -41.66 8.55 22.68
C ALA A 1192 -42.16 7.72 21.46
N PRO A 1193 -41.98 6.39 21.47
CA PRO A 1193 -42.53 5.52 20.44
C PRO A 1193 -44.06 5.53 20.44
N ALA A 1194 -44.68 5.53 19.26
CA ALA A 1194 -46.12 5.71 19.02
C ALA A 1194 -47.08 4.66 19.64
N GLU A 1195 -46.58 3.73 20.45
CA GLU A 1195 -47.38 2.74 21.20
C GLU A 1195 -47.66 3.16 22.66
N ARG A 1196 -47.05 4.26 23.14
CA ARG A 1196 -47.32 4.87 24.46
C ARG A 1196 -47.70 6.34 24.26
N GLY A 1197 -48.89 6.74 24.69
CA GLY A 1197 -49.48 8.07 24.40
C GLY A 1197 -48.93 9.24 25.23
N GLY A 1198 -47.61 9.38 25.34
CA GLY A 1198 -46.93 10.44 26.11
C GLY A 1198 -45.54 10.76 25.57
N GLY A 1199 -44.93 11.85 26.03
CA GLY A 1199 -43.56 12.26 25.70
C GLY A 1199 -42.63 12.22 26.92
N GLU A 1200 -41.33 12.01 26.71
CA GLU A 1200 -40.32 12.02 27.79
C GLU A 1200 -39.61 13.38 27.82
N ILE A 1201 -39.57 14.03 28.98
CA ILE A 1201 -38.96 15.35 29.16
C ILE A 1201 -37.81 15.23 30.17
N ILE A 1202 -36.67 15.83 29.85
CA ILE A 1202 -35.52 15.94 30.75
C ILE A 1202 -35.48 17.36 31.31
N VAL A 1203 -35.56 17.43 32.63
CA VAL A 1203 -35.39 18.65 33.43
C VAL A 1203 -34.00 18.65 34.03
N THR A 1204 -33.34 19.81 34.07
CA THR A 1204 -32.10 20.02 34.82
C THR A 1204 -32.37 20.91 36.03
N VAL A 1205 -31.97 20.46 37.22
CA VAL A 1205 -32.31 21.05 38.52
C VAL A 1205 -31.03 21.38 39.30
N SER A 1206 -31.02 22.54 39.94
CA SER A 1206 -29.89 22.99 40.76
C SER A 1206 -29.91 22.31 42.14
N ASN A 1207 -28.77 21.74 42.54
CA ASN A 1207 -28.56 20.99 43.78
C ASN A 1207 -27.37 21.55 44.59
N PRO A 1208 -27.33 22.86 44.91
CA PRO A 1208 -26.15 23.51 45.48
C PRO A 1208 -25.73 22.95 46.85
N ASP A 1209 -26.69 22.41 47.61
CA ASP A 1209 -26.47 21.82 48.94
C ASP A 1209 -26.12 20.33 48.89
N LEU A 1210 -26.06 19.72 47.70
CA LEU A 1210 -25.78 18.29 47.46
C LEU A 1210 -26.75 17.32 48.16
N VAL A 1211 -27.99 17.76 48.41
CA VAL A 1211 -29.02 16.98 49.13
C VAL A 1211 -29.83 16.05 48.23
N LEU A 1212 -29.95 16.37 46.93
CA LEU A 1212 -30.49 15.43 45.94
C LEU A 1212 -29.40 14.41 45.57
N THR A 1213 -29.76 13.13 45.50
CA THR A 1213 -28.87 12.05 45.07
C THR A 1213 -29.48 11.23 43.92
N PRO A 1214 -28.66 10.60 43.05
CA PRO A 1214 -29.17 9.77 41.96
C PRO A 1214 -29.99 8.58 42.48
N GLY A 1215 -31.22 8.45 41.98
CA GLY A 1215 -32.19 7.44 42.38
C GLY A 1215 -33.33 7.93 43.28
N MET A 1216 -33.36 9.22 43.66
CA MET A 1216 -34.52 9.80 44.37
C MET A 1216 -35.71 10.02 43.42
N GLU A 1217 -36.92 9.74 43.87
CA GLU A 1217 -38.17 10.11 43.18
C GLU A 1217 -38.59 11.55 43.49
N ALA A 1218 -39.10 12.24 42.47
CA ALA A 1218 -39.43 13.65 42.52
C ALA A 1218 -40.76 13.97 41.83
N MET A 1219 -41.57 14.85 42.43
CA MET A 1219 -42.64 15.58 41.77
C MET A 1219 -42.10 16.83 41.09
N VAL A 1220 -42.63 17.16 39.91
CA VAL A 1220 -42.08 18.14 38.98
C VAL A 1220 -43.23 18.98 38.41
N GLU A 1221 -43.22 20.29 38.67
CA GLU A 1221 -44.19 21.27 38.16
C GLU A 1221 -43.50 22.18 37.12
N ILE A 1222 -44.01 22.20 35.89
CA ILE A 1222 -43.43 22.90 34.73
C ILE A 1222 -44.32 24.09 34.37
N MET A 1223 -43.77 25.31 34.41
CA MET A 1223 -44.45 26.54 34.00
C MET A 1223 -44.21 26.81 32.52
N VAL A 1224 -45.30 26.78 31.75
CA VAL A 1224 -45.39 26.87 30.29
C VAL A 1224 -45.83 28.30 29.88
N ARG A 1225 -45.39 28.80 28.72
CA ARG A 1225 -45.44 30.24 28.35
C ARG A 1225 -46.53 30.69 27.38
#